data_AF-A0A813WYB9-F1
#
_entry.id   AF-A0A813WYB9-F1
#
_cell.length_a   1.000
_cell.length_b   1.000
_cell.length_c   1.000
_cell.angle_alpha   90.00
_cell.angle_beta   90.00
_cell.angle_gamma   90.00
#
_symmetry.space_group_name_H-M   'P 1'
#
loop_
_entity.id
_entity.type
_entity.pdbx_description
1 polymer ?
#
loop_
_entity_poly.entity_id
_entity_poly.type
_entity_poly.pdbx_seq_one_letter_code
_entity_poly.pdbx_strand_id
1 'polypeptide(L)'
;MGKGSHNTRIEKHEEQQIDASSPHRLPTLSEIKVKIPSHCFRPTVRESMTYVVKDVIYVALAFLVMWQIQKNFQFGFLLFPLYWYIQGTLYTSLFVLGHDCGHGSFSFYPLLNDIVGTILHTWILAPYYTWKLTHNHHHKNTNNIDKDEVFYPHRGEPYEPSISDDIFFWFPGIGWFYYIVYGYAPRTVSHFNPFQPIFYDRHFFGVCSSLAAYLGMCYLMYLHACTYGFVTLFVYHLIPVCIFASYMVIITMLHHTEIDVPWYADSEWNNVKGQLSTVDRHYGYAHSIIHSIGTHQIHHLFTKVPHYHLEEATEHFRRTFPELVRFHDEPVLSAFARMCKIFLAQRSMAEDNKMTDNQLAEIEIIDKTKSKYDKTKIYLYIAMTLSSWGDRMWHFAVGIYFISLNPTNLQGVAVNGVVLNLAVILFGTVIGVWIDRNPRLPTLRKILVIQNLSVALMAVLVVIALYDQSSISGGWIILIQGLLIAIGIIATLSSMASKISISRDWVVALYGSNRDNLASTNATLRRIDLISNVLAPVATGAVMTFTHRWFSAVFIACWNVISLVFEWLLYTKVYRSAEDRLSTKDSLKTSNQKSSGAEENAIRKMFSSIQGLGTYSSLSVCLPGLSLALLYMTVLSFDSVTRAYVIEEGLSEVVLGILNAAGSIIGVIGTFMYPVFVKRTGLVRTGVIGFWSEFSMLILCLLSLFVHGSTFIPYQKYFPDACFSGRRADSLHSINLIPYYCSKLNFSVLLLIAGITLNRFGLWIADLTVNQLQQERVPEEIRGRIGGTQNSLNQFFDMLRYILIIILPEMSQFSYHICLSVLSVFTASLIYTIWSCSRSSQLVPPSADVEMCETNLESSKTISNEKLDNDNDGIN
;
A
#
# COMPACT_ATOMS: atom_id res chain seq x y z
N MET A 1 60.01 10.46 -1.58
CA MET A 1 58.98 9.50 -1.07
C MET A 1 57.72 9.72 -1.88
N GLY A 2 57.46 8.86 -2.87
CA GLY A 2 56.43 9.06 -3.88
C GLY A 2 55.05 8.55 -3.43
N LYS A 3 54.02 9.37 -3.66
CA LYS A 3 52.62 8.94 -3.76
C LYS A 3 52.15 9.31 -5.16
N GLY A 4 52.04 8.31 -6.04
CA GLY A 4 51.43 8.47 -7.36
C GLY A 4 49.91 8.50 -7.23
N SER A 5 49.27 9.56 -7.72
CA SER A 5 47.83 9.62 -7.91
C SER A 5 47.45 8.76 -9.12
N HIS A 6 46.68 7.70 -8.92
CA HIS A 6 45.96 7.06 -10.02
C HIS A 6 44.70 7.88 -10.32
N ASN A 7 44.83 8.69 -11.38
CA ASN A 7 43.72 9.35 -12.05
C ASN A 7 43.11 8.33 -13.02
N THR A 8 42.01 7.68 -12.65
CA THR A 8 41.24 6.84 -13.58
C THR A 8 40.29 7.76 -14.35
N ARG A 9 40.69 8.11 -15.58
CA ARG A 9 39.91 8.87 -16.54
C ARG A 9 38.74 7.97 -17.00
N ILE A 10 37.53 8.25 -16.53
CA ILE A 10 36.31 7.68 -17.08
C ILE A 10 36.05 8.43 -18.39
N GLU A 11 36.46 7.85 -19.51
CA GLU A 11 36.07 8.33 -20.83
C GLU A 11 34.59 7.98 -21.03
N LYS A 12 33.77 9.02 -21.26
CA LYS A 12 32.39 8.86 -21.71
C LYS A 12 32.43 8.20 -23.09
N HIS A 13 32.06 6.93 -23.17
CA HIS A 13 31.75 6.30 -24.44
C HIS A 13 30.43 6.89 -24.95
N GLU A 14 30.47 7.54 -26.11
CA GLU A 14 29.28 7.83 -26.91
C GLU A 14 28.65 6.50 -27.33
N GLU A 15 27.37 6.31 -27.02
CA GLU A 15 26.56 5.16 -27.43
C GLU A 15 26.41 5.17 -28.96
N GLN A 16 27.26 4.40 -29.65
CA GLN A 16 26.96 3.96 -31.01
C GLN A 16 26.12 2.67 -30.91
N GLN A 17 24.81 2.82 -30.77
CA GLN A 17 23.87 1.72 -30.98
C GLN A 17 23.82 1.39 -32.48
N ILE A 18 24.28 0.19 -32.86
CA ILE A 18 24.03 -0.35 -34.20
C ILE A 18 22.65 -1.01 -34.21
N ASP A 19 21.85 -0.63 -35.19
CA ASP A 19 20.64 -1.33 -35.55
C ASP A 19 20.98 -2.75 -36.03
N ALA A 20 20.38 -3.77 -35.42
CA ALA A 20 20.60 -5.19 -35.73
C ALA A 20 20.15 -5.59 -37.17
N SER A 21 19.71 -4.61 -37.97
CA SER A 21 19.39 -4.69 -39.39
C SER A 21 20.60 -4.45 -40.32
N SER A 22 21.74 -3.99 -39.79
CA SER A 22 22.97 -3.75 -40.57
C SER A 22 23.52 -5.04 -41.20
N PRO A 23 23.98 -5.02 -42.47
CA PRO A 23 24.38 -6.21 -43.24
C PRO A 23 25.71 -6.86 -42.79
N HIS A 24 26.18 -6.59 -41.57
CA HIS A 24 27.31 -7.32 -40.99
C HIS A 24 26.84 -8.64 -40.39
N ARG A 25 27.45 -9.73 -40.86
CA ARG A 25 27.19 -11.08 -40.36
C ARG A 25 27.51 -11.14 -38.86
N LEU A 26 26.49 -11.35 -38.02
CA LEU A 26 26.69 -11.62 -36.60
C LEU A 26 27.66 -12.81 -36.42
N PRO A 27 28.59 -12.73 -35.46
CA PRO A 27 29.52 -13.82 -35.20
C PRO A 27 28.79 -15.06 -34.69
N THR A 28 29.25 -16.23 -35.09
CA THR A 28 28.77 -17.50 -34.57
C THR A 28 29.21 -17.71 -33.11
N LEU A 29 28.50 -18.54 -32.34
CA LEU A 29 28.91 -18.89 -30.97
C LEU A 29 30.34 -19.44 -30.90
N SER A 30 30.77 -20.19 -31.92
CA SER A 30 32.14 -20.71 -32.00
C SER A 30 33.18 -19.60 -32.15
N GLU A 31 32.90 -18.58 -32.97
CA GLU A 31 33.80 -17.43 -33.16
C GLU A 31 33.91 -16.61 -31.88
N ILE A 32 32.80 -16.41 -31.15
CA ILE A 32 32.83 -15.73 -29.85
C ILE A 32 33.61 -16.57 -28.82
N LYS A 33 33.33 -17.88 -28.76
CA LYS A 33 33.94 -18.78 -27.77
C LYS A 33 35.47 -18.84 -27.87
N VAL A 34 36.04 -18.81 -29.08
CA VAL A 34 37.50 -18.85 -29.30
C VAL A 34 38.20 -17.61 -28.74
N LYS A 35 37.48 -16.51 -28.55
CA LYS A 35 38.00 -15.25 -28.00
C LYS A 35 37.97 -15.17 -26.48
N ILE A 36 37.28 -16.10 -25.83
CA ILE A 36 37.22 -16.22 -24.37
C ILE A 36 38.25 -17.26 -23.92
N PRO A 37 39.04 -17.00 -22.87
CA PRO A 37 40.02 -17.96 -22.38
C PRO A 37 39.42 -19.33 -22.06
N SER A 38 40.11 -20.40 -22.49
CA SER A 38 39.57 -21.76 -22.34
C SER A 38 39.40 -22.20 -20.88
N HIS A 39 40.13 -21.60 -19.94
CA HIS A 39 39.98 -21.90 -18.51
C HIS A 39 38.67 -21.36 -17.93
N CYS A 40 38.10 -20.29 -18.49
CA CYS A 40 36.79 -19.77 -18.09
C CYS A 40 35.67 -20.80 -18.27
N PHE A 41 35.85 -21.84 -19.10
CA PHE A 41 34.86 -22.91 -19.32
C PHE A 41 35.14 -24.19 -18.51
N ARG A 42 36.13 -24.17 -17.61
CA ARG A 42 36.59 -25.35 -16.86
C ARG A 42 36.28 -25.20 -15.38
N PRO A 43 35.09 -25.60 -14.93
CA PRO A 43 34.78 -25.58 -13.52
C PRO A 43 35.60 -26.60 -12.74
N THR A 44 35.97 -26.25 -11.51
CA THR A 44 36.58 -27.19 -10.57
C THR A 44 35.66 -27.40 -9.37
N VAL A 45 35.47 -28.67 -8.98
CA VAL A 45 34.62 -29.03 -7.83
C VAL A 45 35.11 -28.31 -6.56
N ARG A 46 36.43 -28.17 -6.40
CA ARG A 46 37.03 -27.50 -5.25
C ARG A 46 36.62 -26.03 -5.17
N GLU A 47 36.74 -25.27 -6.27
CA GLU A 47 36.36 -23.86 -6.30
C GLU A 47 34.86 -23.72 -5.99
N SER A 48 34.03 -24.44 -6.73
CA SER A 48 32.57 -24.36 -6.61
C SER A 48 32.07 -24.73 -5.21
N MET A 49 32.62 -25.79 -4.59
CA MET A 49 32.30 -26.16 -3.20
C MET A 49 32.83 -25.16 -2.17
N THR A 50 33.94 -24.45 -2.45
CA THR A 50 34.44 -23.40 -1.56
C THR A 50 33.43 -22.26 -1.46
N TYR A 51 32.81 -21.88 -2.58
CA TYR A 51 31.72 -20.89 -2.58
C TYR A 51 30.48 -21.38 -1.82
N VAL A 52 30.09 -22.67 -1.97
CA VAL A 52 28.99 -23.26 -1.16
C VAL A 52 29.27 -23.13 0.33
N VAL A 53 30.46 -23.54 0.78
CA VAL A 53 30.84 -23.48 2.20
C VAL A 53 30.86 -22.02 2.69
N LYS A 54 31.44 -21.11 1.91
CA LYS A 54 31.49 -19.68 2.21
C LYS A 54 30.10 -19.08 2.40
N ASP A 55 29.19 -19.33 1.47
CA ASP A 55 27.85 -18.75 1.51
C ASP A 55 27.00 -19.34 2.64
N VAL A 56 27.09 -20.64 2.89
CA VAL A 56 26.44 -21.29 4.04
C VAL A 56 26.94 -20.70 5.36
N ILE A 57 28.25 -20.44 5.48
CA ILE A 57 28.82 -19.77 6.66
C ILE A 57 28.28 -18.36 6.80
N TYR A 58 28.18 -17.57 5.73
CA TYR A 58 27.63 -16.21 5.79
C TYR A 58 26.15 -16.20 6.17
N VAL A 59 25.35 -17.10 5.61
CA VAL A 59 23.94 -17.32 5.95
C VAL A 59 23.79 -17.66 7.44
N ALA A 60 24.61 -18.57 7.96
CA ALA A 60 24.59 -18.95 9.37
C ALA A 60 25.05 -17.80 10.28
N LEU A 61 26.12 -17.08 9.90
CA LEU A 61 26.67 -15.98 10.66
C LEU A 61 25.66 -14.83 10.79
N ALA A 62 25.01 -14.44 9.69
CA ALA A 62 24.01 -13.38 9.71
C ALA A 62 22.82 -13.73 10.63
N PHE A 63 22.36 -14.98 10.60
CA PHE A 63 21.36 -15.48 11.56
C PHE A 63 21.86 -15.42 13.01
N LEU A 64 23.06 -15.95 13.28
CA LEU A 64 23.63 -15.99 14.63
C LEU A 64 23.85 -14.60 15.21
N VAL A 65 24.36 -13.65 14.41
CA VAL A 65 24.54 -12.26 14.82
C VAL A 65 23.19 -11.66 15.19
N MET A 66 22.18 -11.81 14.35
CA MET A 66 20.85 -11.26 14.64
C MET A 66 20.22 -11.90 15.88
N TRP A 67 20.38 -13.21 16.04
CA TRP A 67 19.94 -13.94 17.23
C TRP A 67 20.60 -13.42 18.51
N GLN A 68 21.92 -13.20 18.49
CA GLN A 68 22.64 -12.61 19.63
C GLN A 68 22.22 -11.17 19.91
N ILE A 69 21.91 -10.38 18.87
CA ILE A 69 21.40 -9.01 19.05
C ILE A 69 20.04 -9.07 19.75
N GLN A 70 19.10 -9.89 19.28
CA GLN A 70 17.79 -10.02 19.94
C GLN A 70 17.89 -10.47 21.39
N LYS A 71 18.83 -11.39 21.67
CA LYS A 71 19.00 -11.94 23.02
C LYS A 71 19.56 -10.89 24.00
N ASN A 72 20.49 -10.05 23.56
CA ASN A 72 21.25 -9.16 24.45
C ASN A 72 20.76 -7.70 24.44
N PHE A 73 20.02 -7.27 23.41
CA PHE A 73 19.57 -5.88 23.26
C PHE A 73 18.06 -5.82 23.13
N GLN A 74 17.39 -5.15 24.08
CA GLN A 74 15.92 -5.06 24.12
C GLN A 74 15.31 -4.39 22.88
N PHE A 75 16.06 -3.47 22.24
CA PHE A 75 15.64 -2.82 20.99
C PHE A 75 16.21 -3.49 19.74
N GLY A 76 16.77 -4.70 19.85
CA GLY A 76 17.34 -5.43 18.73
C GLY A 76 16.34 -5.59 17.57
N PHE A 77 15.05 -5.67 17.86
CA PHE A 77 14.01 -5.84 16.85
C PHE A 77 13.98 -4.72 15.79
N LEU A 78 14.51 -3.53 16.10
CA LEU A 78 14.64 -2.44 15.14
C LEU A 78 15.61 -2.76 14.00
N LEU A 79 16.49 -3.74 14.16
CA LEU A 79 17.47 -4.17 13.15
C LEU A 79 16.95 -5.27 12.22
N PHE A 80 15.73 -5.77 12.43
CA PHE A 80 15.14 -6.80 11.56
C PHE A 80 15.08 -6.40 10.08
N PRO A 81 14.70 -5.16 9.68
CA PRO A 81 14.71 -4.78 8.27
C PRO A 81 16.08 -4.90 7.61
N LEU A 82 17.15 -4.53 8.32
CA LEU A 82 18.52 -4.66 7.83
C LEU A 82 18.93 -6.14 7.73
N TYR A 83 18.62 -6.94 8.76
CA TYR A 83 18.85 -8.39 8.73
C TYR A 83 18.11 -9.04 7.56
N TRP A 84 16.83 -8.73 7.34
CA TRP A 84 16.04 -9.29 6.26
C TRP A 84 16.67 -9.02 4.90
N TYR A 85 17.10 -7.79 4.66
CA TYR A 85 17.74 -7.39 3.43
C TYR A 85 19.07 -8.12 3.19
N ILE A 86 19.94 -8.21 4.22
CA ILE A 86 21.22 -8.93 4.14
C ILE A 86 20.98 -10.42 3.92
N GLN A 87 20.16 -11.04 4.75
CA GLN A 87 19.86 -12.47 4.71
C GLN A 87 19.21 -12.87 3.38
N GLY A 88 18.27 -12.07 2.88
CA GLY A 88 17.64 -12.30 1.58
C GLY A 88 18.61 -12.15 0.41
N THR A 89 19.57 -11.22 0.49
CA THR A 89 20.63 -11.09 -0.54
C THR A 89 21.58 -12.30 -0.51
N LEU A 90 21.90 -12.85 0.67
CA LEU A 90 22.66 -14.11 0.80
C LEU A 90 21.86 -15.32 0.29
N TYR A 91 20.54 -15.33 0.43
CA TYR A 91 19.71 -16.39 -0.18
C TYR A 91 19.72 -16.33 -1.71
N THR A 92 19.82 -15.14 -2.29
CA THR A 92 20.07 -14.99 -3.73
C THR A 92 21.40 -15.61 -4.16
N SER A 93 22.46 -15.54 -3.33
CA SER A 93 23.74 -16.19 -3.66
C SER A 93 23.63 -17.72 -3.67
N LEU A 94 22.89 -18.31 -2.71
CA LEU A 94 22.57 -19.74 -2.71
C LEU A 94 21.79 -20.16 -3.95
N PHE A 95 20.87 -19.31 -4.42
CA PHE A 95 20.14 -19.55 -5.66
C PHE A 95 21.09 -19.61 -6.86
N VAL A 96 22.02 -18.65 -6.98
CA VAL A 96 22.97 -18.59 -8.09
C VAL A 96 23.91 -19.81 -8.10
N LEU A 97 24.32 -20.33 -6.93
CA LEU A 97 25.08 -21.58 -6.85
C LEU A 97 24.27 -22.80 -7.33
N GLY A 98 22.99 -22.89 -6.94
CA GLY A 98 22.10 -23.93 -7.47
C GLY A 98 21.78 -23.73 -8.96
N HIS A 99 21.76 -22.50 -9.45
CA HIS A 99 21.63 -22.17 -10.87
C HIS A 99 22.83 -22.68 -11.69
N ASP A 100 24.05 -22.48 -11.20
CA ASP A 100 25.26 -23.06 -11.81
C ASP A 100 25.22 -24.60 -11.83
N CYS A 101 24.64 -25.22 -10.79
CA CYS A 101 24.38 -26.65 -10.78
C CYS A 101 23.40 -27.04 -11.90
N GLY A 102 22.33 -26.27 -12.07
CA GLY A 102 21.30 -26.48 -13.09
C GLY A 102 21.85 -26.41 -14.52
N HIS A 103 22.81 -25.53 -14.77
CA HIS A 103 23.52 -25.42 -16.05
C HIS A 103 24.67 -26.41 -16.19
N GLY A 104 25.12 -27.01 -15.09
CA GLY A 104 26.34 -27.81 -15.05
C GLY A 104 27.60 -27.00 -15.30
N SER A 105 27.59 -25.71 -14.96
CA SER A 105 28.78 -24.87 -14.79
C SER A 105 29.36 -25.03 -13.38
N PHE A 106 28.62 -25.57 -12.41
CA PHE A 106 29.16 -25.87 -11.08
C PHE A 106 30.24 -26.98 -11.11
N SER A 107 29.97 -28.06 -11.84
CA SER A 107 30.91 -29.16 -12.07
C SER A 107 30.54 -29.98 -13.30
N PHE A 108 31.47 -30.81 -13.78
CA PHE A 108 31.21 -31.78 -14.84
C PHE A 108 30.40 -33.01 -14.40
N TYR A 109 30.06 -33.14 -13.11
CA TYR A 109 29.37 -34.32 -12.55
C TYR A 109 27.88 -34.02 -12.35
N PRO A 110 26.97 -34.52 -13.21
CA PRO A 110 25.55 -34.15 -13.16
C PRO A 110 24.88 -34.53 -11.83
N LEU A 111 25.23 -35.69 -11.26
CA LEU A 111 24.68 -36.13 -9.98
C LEU A 111 25.10 -35.22 -8.82
N LEU A 112 26.36 -34.77 -8.80
CA LEU A 112 26.84 -33.83 -7.79
C LEU A 112 26.07 -32.51 -7.88
N ASN A 113 25.91 -31.98 -9.10
CA ASN A 113 25.15 -30.77 -9.34
C ASN A 113 23.70 -30.93 -8.88
N ASP A 114 23.06 -32.07 -9.19
CA ASP A 114 21.67 -32.28 -8.81
C ASP A 114 21.48 -32.44 -7.30
N ILE A 115 22.43 -33.05 -6.59
CA ILE A 115 22.41 -33.14 -5.12
C ILE A 115 22.61 -31.76 -4.50
N VAL A 116 23.67 -31.04 -4.88
CA VAL A 116 24.01 -29.73 -4.30
C VAL A 116 22.93 -28.72 -4.63
N GLY A 117 22.49 -28.65 -5.88
CA GLY A 117 21.42 -27.76 -6.33
C GLY A 117 20.10 -28.02 -5.59
N THR A 118 19.72 -29.29 -5.40
CA THR A 118 18.52 -29.63 -4.62
C THR A 118 18.62 -29.16 -3.17
N ILE A 119 19.76 -29.36 -2.50
CA ILE A 119 19.96 -28.92 -1.11
C ILE A 119 19.86 -27.39 -1.00
N LEU A 120 20.56 -26.66 -1.86
CA LEU A 120 20.62 -25.19 -1.81
C LEU A 120 19.27 -24.54 -2.13
N HIS A 121 18.59 -25.00 -3.18
CA HIS A 121 17.31 -24.42 -3.61
C HIS A 121 16.16 -24.78 -2.67
N THR A 122 16.13 -26.00 -2.12
CA THR A 122 15.07 -26.37 -1.16
C THR A 122 15.14 -25.53 0.11
N TRP A 123 16.34 -25.16 0.58
CA TRP A 123 16.51 -24.24 1.72
C TRP A 123 15.80 -22.89 1.52
N ILE A 124 15.76 -22.39 0.30
CA ILE A 124 15.15 -21.10 -0.07
C ILE A 124 13.76 -21.25 -0.72
N LEU A 125 13.15 -22.44 -0.58
CA LEU A 125 11.84 -22.77 -1.15
C LEU A 125 11.74 -22.60 -2.68
N ALA A 126 12.81 -22.96 -3.39
CA ALA A 126 12.80 -23.12 -4.85
C ALA A 126 12.80 -24.62 -5.22
N PRO A 127 11.90 -25.08 -6.09
CA PRO A 127 11.89 -26.48 -6.54
C PRO A 127 12.97 -26.70 -7.62
N TYR A 128 14.18 -27.08 -7.19
CA TYR A 128 15.39 -27.16 -8.03
C TYR A 128 15.20 -27.83 -9.38
N TYR A 129 14.76 -29.10 -9.42
CA TYR A 129 14.85 -29.88 -10.66
C TYR A 129 13.81 -29.44 -11.69
N THR A 130 12.59 -29.08 -11.27
CA THR A 130 11.58 -28.53 -12.18
C THR A 130 11.97 -27.15 -12.68
N TRP A 131 12.49 -26.29 -11.79
CA TRP A 131 13.01 -24.98 -12.17
C TRP A 131 14.23 -25.08 -13.10
N LYS A 132 15.14 -26.03 -12.87
CA LYS A 132 16.28 -26.31 -13.76
C LYS A 132 15.81 -26.60 -15.18
N LEU A 133 14.71 -27.32 -15.36
CA LEU A 133 14.21 -27.69 -16.68
C LEU A 133 13.54 -26.52 -17.40
N THR A 134 12.68 -25.77 -16.72
CA THR A 134 12.04 -24.56 -17.27
C THR A 134 13.07 -23.49 -17.57
N HIS A 135 14.04 -23.26 -16.67
CA HIS A 135 15.13 -22.31 -16.90
C HIS A 135 16.02 -22.71 -18.09
N ASN A 136 16.34 -24.01 -18.24
CA ASN A 136 17.04 -24.50 -19.43
C ASN A 136 16.22 -24.37 -20.72
N HIS A 137 14.88 -24.35 -20.64
CA HIS A 137 14.01 -24.06 -21.77
C HIS A 137 14.10 -22.57 -22.15
N HIS A 138 14.01 -21.68 -21.16
CA HIS A 138 14.22 -20.24 -21.33
C HIS A 138 15.56 -19.93 -22.00
N HIS A 139 16.69 -20.45 -21.49
CA HIS A 139 18.03 -20.24 -22.08
C HIS A 139 18.20 -20.72 -23.53
N LYS A 140 17.35 -21.67 -23.97
CA LYS A 140 17.35 -22.12 -25.37
C LYS A 140 16.52 -21.23 -26.28
N ASN A 141 15.58 -20.49 -25.73
CA ASN A 141 14.57 -19.72 -26.44
C ASN A 141 14.57 -18.24 -26.05
N THR A 142 15.66 -17.73 -25.46
CA THR A 142 15.78 -16.36 -24.95
C THR A 142 15.32 -15.36 -26.01
N ASN A 143 14.37 -14.50 -25.63
CA ASN A 143 13.81 -13.44 -26.47
C ASN A 143 13.09 -13.95 -27.73
N ASN A 144 12.66 -15.21 -27.75
CA ASN A 144 11.73 -15.75 -28.73
C ASN A 144 10.29 -15.56 -28.23
N ILE A 145 9.52 -14.70 -28.90
CA ILE A 145 8.16 -14.37 -28.46
C ILE A 145 7.23 -15.61 -28.39
N ASP A 146 7.48 -16.60 -29.24
CA ASP A 146 6.65 -17.80 -29.40
C ASP A 146 7.01 -18.92 -28.42
N LYS A 147 8.21 -18.90 -27.84
CA LYS A 147 8.76 -20.03 -27.05
C LYS A 147 9.37 -19.66 -25.70
N ASP A 148 9.61 -18.38 -25.41
CA ASP A 148 10.16 -17.97 -24.10
C ASP A 148 9.14 -18.21 -22.96
N GLU A 149 9.63 -18.39 -21.75
CA GLU A 149 8.87 -18.83 -20.57
C GLU A 149 8.22 -17.67 -19.80
N VAL A 150 8.90 -16.51 -19.71
CA VAL A 150 8.51 -15.44 -18.78
C VAL A 150 8.75 -14.06 -19.37
N PHE A 151 7.91 -13.09 -18.98
CA PHE A 151 8.01 -11.68 -19.37
C PHE A 151 8.11 -11.42 -20.89
N TYR A 152 7.51 -12.28 -21.71
CA TYR A 152 7.41 -12.06 -23.15
C TYR A 152 6.19 -11.19 -23.51
N PRO A 153 6.26 -10.35 -24.56
CA PRO A 153 5.12 -9.60 -25.05
C PRO A 153 4.10 -10.53 -25.73
N HIS A 154 2.80 -10.18 -25.68
CA HIS A 154 1.75 -10.98 -26.31
C HIS A 154 1.49 -10.50 -27.75
N ARG A 155 1.21 -11.45 -28.66
CA ARG A 155 0.75 -11.14 -30.02
C ARG A 155 -0.76 -10.88 -30.04
N GLY A 156 -1.19 -9.83 -30.75
CA GLY A 156 -2.61 -9.57 -31.03
C GLY A 156 -3.24 -8.42 -30.24
N GLU A 157 -4.55 -8.54 -29.98
CA GLU A 157 -5.39 -7.52 -29.31
C GLU A 157 -4.81 -7.09 -27.94
N PRO A 158 -5.06 -5.84 -27.49
CA PRO A 158 -4.62 -5.35 -26.18
C PRO A 158 -5.08 -6.29 -25.05
N TYR A 159 -4.13 -7.00 -24.45
CA TYR A 159 -4.39 -7.87 -23.31
C TYR A 159 -4.73 -7.05 -22.06
N GLU A 160 -5.94 -7.19 -21.53
CA GLU A 160 -6.30 -6.53 -20.26
C GLU A 160 -5.47 -7.10 -19.10
N PRO A 161 -4.90 -6.24 -18.23
CA PRO A 161 -4.06 -6.67 -17.13
C PRO A 161 -4.80 -7.65 -16.21
N SER A 162 -4.17 -8.80 -15.97
CA SER A 162 -4.67 -9.83 -15.07
C SER A 162 -4.23 -9.58 -13.63
N ILE A 163 -4.94 -10.17 -12.66
CA ILE A 163 -4.55 -10.11 -11.25
C ILE A 163 -3.12 -10.66 -11.03
N SER A 164 -2.70 -11.64 -11.82
CA SER A 164 -1.34 -12.21 -11.74
C SER A 164 -0.27 -11.18 -12.07
N ASP A 165 -0.50 -10.32 -13.06
CA ASP A 165 0.46 -9.28 -13.44
C ASP A 165 0.67 -8.25 -12.33
N ASP A 166 -0.43 -7.82 -11.72
CA ASP A 166 -0.38 -6.91 -10.57
C ASP A 166 0.39 -7.55 -9.39
N ILE A 167 0.27 -8.85 -9.19
CA ILE A 167 1.01 -9.57 -8.13
C ILE A 167 2.53 -9.54 -8.40
N PHE A 168 2.97 -9.78 -9.64
CA PHE A 168 4.41 -9.74 -9.97
C PHE A 168 5.05 -8.36 -9.76
N PHE A 169 4.32 -7.27 -10.00
CA PHE A 169 4.89 -5.92 -9.92
C PHE A 169 4.73 -5.26 -8.55
N TRP A 170 3.56 -5.39 -7.92
CA TRP A 170 3.31 -4.78 -6.62
C TRP A 170 3.88 -5.63 -5.47
N PHE A 171 4.02 -6.95 -5.68
CA PHE A 171 4.51 -7.89 -4.68
C PHE A 171 5.47 -8.91 -5.29
N PRO A 172 6.66 -8.51 -5.80
CA PRO A 172 7.55 -9.38 -6.58
C PRO A 172 7.93 -10.68 -5.87
N GLY A 173 8.13 -10.65 -4.55
CA GLY A 173 8.35 -11.87 -3.76
C GLY A 173 7.19 -12.86 -3.82
N ILE A 174 5.94 -12.38 -3.77
CA ILE A 174 4.74 -13.21 -3.96
C ILE A 174 4.61 -13.63 -5.43
N GLY A 175 4.96 -12.76 -6.37
CA GLY A 175 5.03 -13.05 -7.80
C GLY A 175 5.86 -14.29 -8.11
N TRP A 176 7.06 -14.40 -7.56
CA TRP A 176 7.89 -15.61 -7.69
C TRP A 176 7.17 -16.88 -7.22
N PHE A 177 6.53 -16.84 -6.05
CA PHE A 177 5.77 -17.99 -5.53
C PHE A 177 4.54 -18.31 -6.39
N TYR A 178 3.89 -17.28 -6.94
CA TYR A 178 2.82 -17.45 -7.90
C TYR A 178 3.32 -18.14 -9.18
N TYR A 179 4.46 -17.71 -9.72
CA TYR A 179 5.10 -18.31 -10.89
C TYR A 179 5.42 -19.80 -10.70
N ILE A 180 6.01 -20.19 -9.58
CA ILE A 180 6.33 -21.62 -9.38
C ILE A 180 5.07 -22.49 -9.25
N VAL A 181 3.97 -21.95 -8.68
CA VAL A 181 2.72 -22.70 -8.50
C VAL A 181 1.92 -22.78 -9.80
N TYR A 182 1.73 -21.65 -10.47
CA TYR A 182 0.81 -21.52 -11.60
C TYR A 182 1.50 -21.36 -12.95
N GLY A 183 2.77 -20.98 -13.00
CA GLY A 183 3.47 -20.58 -14.22
C GLY A 183 3.18 -19.14 -14.62
N TYR A 184 3.67 -18.75 -15.79
CA TYR A 184 3.42 -17.44 -16.39
C TYR A 184 2.40 -17.58 -17.53
N ALA A 185 1.31 -16.82 -17.47
CA ALA A 185 0.25 -16.91 -18.47
C ALA A 185 0.68 -16.25 -19.81
N PRO A 186 0.15 -16.73 -20.95
CA PRO A 186 -0.71 -17.90 -21.14
C PRO A 186 0.02 -19.26 -21.13
N ARG A 187 1.36 -19.30 -21.18
CA ARG A 187 2.15 -20.56 -21.21
C ARG A 187 2.42 -21.10 -19.79
N THR A 188 1.35 -21.46 -19.07
CA THR A 188 1.43 -21.84 -17.66
C THR A 188 2.09 -23.20 -17.43
N VAL A 189 3.23 -23.24 -16.72
CA VAL A 189 3.88 -24.46 -16.23
C VAL A 189 3.93 -24.48 -14.71
N SER A 190 3.21 -25.41 -14.09
CA SER A 190 3.25 -25.62 -12.64
C SER A 190 4.45 -26.46 -12.24
N HIS A 191 5.35 -25.90 -11.43
CA HIS A 191 6.58 -26.56 -10.99
C HIS A 191 6.36 -27.65 -9.93
N PHE A 192 5.14 -27.79 -9.42
CA PHE A 192 4.74 -28.82 -8.46
C PHE A 192 3.96 -29.98 -9.09
N ASN A 193 3.66 -29.92 -10.40
CA ASN A 193 3.00 -31.00 -11.11
C ASN A 193 4.03 -31.83 -11.91
N PRO A 194 4.46 -33.01 -11.44
CA PRO A 194 5.46 -33.83 -12.12
C PRO A 194 4.99 -34.41 -13.47
N PHE A 195 3.70 -34.32 -13.77
CA PHE A 195 3.09 -34.84 -15.00
C PHE A 195 3.02 -33.80 -16.13
N GLN A 196 3.58 -32.62 -15.94
CA GLN A 196 3.70 -31.65 -17.03
C GLN A 196 4.55 -32.23 -18.18
N PRO A 197 4.24 -31.92 -19.45
CA PRO A 197 4.98 -32.46 -20.61
C PRO A 197 6.49 -32.22 -20.56
N ILE A 198 6.92 -31.08 -19.99
CA ILE A 198 8.34 -30.73 -19.82
C ILE A 198 9.06 -31.60 -18.75
N PHE A 199 8.33 -32.29 -17.87
CA PHE A 199 8.86 -33.02 -16.71
C PHE A 199 8.71 -34.54 -16.77
N TYR A 200 7.70 -35.05 -17.48
CA TYR A 200 7.22 -36.44 -17.35
C TYR A 200 8.12 -37.52 -17.99
N ASP A 201 8.93 -37.20 -19.00
CA ASP A 201 9.74 -38.21 -19.70
C ASP A 201 10.98 -38.65 -18.86
N ARG A 202 12.19 -38.47 -19.39
CA ARG A 202 13.46 -38.88 -18.76
C ARG A 202 13.78 -38.19 -17.42
N HIS A 203 12.95 -37.24 -17.01
CA HIS A 203 13.19 -36.35 -15.88
C HIS A 203 12.33 -36.68 -14.66
N PHE A 204 11.34 -37.57 -14.79
CA PHE A 204 10.34 -37.85 -13.76
C PHE A 204 10.94 -38.15 -12.38
N PHE A 205 11.94 -39.05 -12.30
CA PHE A 205 12.57 -39.41 -11.02
C PHE A 205 13.38 -38.25 -10.40
N GLY A 206 14.04 -37.44 -11.22
CA GLY A 206 14.74 -36.23 -10.76
C GLY A 206 13.78 -35.18 -10.22
N VAL A 207 12.63 -35.02 -10.88
CA VAL A 207 11.55 -34.13 -10.43
C VAL A 207 10.96 -34.60 -9.11
N CYS A 208 10.56 -35.88 -9.03
CA CYS A 208 9.98 -36.45 -7.81
C CYS A 208 10.94 -36.38 -6.61
N SER A 209 12.23 -36.65 -6.81
CA SER A 209 13.22 -36.54 -5.73
C SER A 209 13.41 -35.10 -5.24
N SER A 210 13.47 -34.12 -6.15
CA SER A 210 13.53 -32.70 -5.78
C SER A 210 12.28 -32.21 -5.07
N LEU A 211 11.08 -32.66 -5.48
CA LEU A 211 9.83 -32.34 -4.80
C LEU A 211 9.72 -33.00 -3.42
N ALA A 212 10.22 -34.22 -3.27
CA ALA A 212 10.30 -34.88 -1.97
C ALA A 212 11.24 -34.13 -1.01
N ALA A 213 12.39 -33.64 -1.50
CA ALA A 213 13.29 -32.80 -0.71
C ALA A 213 12.64 -31.46 -0.32
N TYR A 214 11.89 -30.84 -1.24
CA TYR A 214 11.10 -29.63 -0.95
C TYR A 214 10.07 -29.88 0.16
N LEU A 215 9.28 -30.96 0.07
CA LEU A 215 8.32 -31.36 1.10
C LEU A 215 9.01 -31.65 2.44
N GLY A 216 10.19 -32.28 2.40
CA GLY A 216 11.04 -32.48 3.57
C GLY A 216 11.43 -31.17 4.24
N MET A 217 11.83 -30.16 3.47
CA MET A 217 12.12 -28.82 4.00
C MET A 217 10.88 -28.15 4.59
N CYS A 218 9.73 -28.21 3.92
CA CYS A 218 8.47 -27.70 4.47
C CYS A 218 8.11 -28.38 5.80
N TYR A 219 8.36 -29.69 5.93
CA TYR A 219 8.16 -30.42 7.17
C TYR A 219 9.15 -29.97 8.27
N LEU A 220 10.43 -29.75 7.94
CA LEU A 220 11.40 -29.19 8.89
C LEU A 220 11.00 -27.79 9.36
N MET A 221 10.49 -26.95 8.48
CA MET A 221 9.95 -25.64 8.84
C MET A 221 8.71 -25.75 9.75
N TYR A 222 7.82 -26.69 9.48
CA TYR A 222 6.68 -27.00 10.35
C TYR A 222 7.16 -27.40 11.75
N LEU A 223 8.12 -28.32 11.86
CA LEU A 223 8.71 -28.72 13.14
C LEU A 223 9.37 -27.53 13.87
N HIS A 224 10.08 -26.66 13.14
CA HIS A 224 10.66 -25.45 13.69
C HIS A 224 9.57 -24.49 14.22
N ALA A 225 8.48 -24.29 13.48
CA ALA A 225 7.36 -23.46 13.91
C ALA A 225 6.64 -24.04 15.14
N CYS A 226 6.52 -25.37 15.24
CA CYS A 226 5.97 -26.03 16.42
C CYS A 226 6.87 -25.85 17.66
N THR A 227 8.19 -25.78 17.48
CA THR A 227 9.16 -25.70 18.58
C THR A 227 9.42 -24.27 19.04
N TYR A 228 9.60 -23.34 18.11
CA TYR A 228 10.04 -21.96 18.38
C TYR A 228 8.97 -20.91 18.04
N GLY A 229 7.81 -21.34 17.55
CA GLY A 229 6.72 -20.46 17.12
C GLY A 229 6.80 -20.04 15.66
N PHE A 230 5.63 -19.86 15.03
CA PHE A 230 5.52 -19.41 13.64
C PHE A 230 6.12 -18.02 13.43
N VAL A 231 5.97 -17.10 14.39
CA VAL A 231 6.54 -15.75 14.29
C VAL A 231 8.06 -15.81 14.11
N THR A 232 8.75 -16.65 14.87
CA THR A 232 10.20 -16.85 14.75
C THR A 232 10.60 -17.37 13.37
N LEU A 233 9.92 -18.40 12.86
CA LEU A 233 10.12 -18.90 11.49
C LEU A 233 9.90 -17.78 10.46
N PHE A 234 8.82 -17.02 10.64
CA PHE A 234 8.42 -15.96 9.73
C PHE A 234 9.47 -14.85 9.67
N VAL A 235 9.89 -14.30 10.81
CA VAL A 235 10.84 -13.18 10.85
C VAL A 235 12.28 -13.57 10.53
N TYR A 236 12.72 -14.78 10.90
CA TYR A 236 14.12 -15.17 10.68
C TYR A 236 14.37 -15.81 9.32
N HIS A 237 13.36 -16.42 8.71
CA HIS A 237 13.55 -17.20 7.49
C HIS A 237 12.58 -16.82 6.35
N LEU A 238 11.27 -16.77 6.58
CA LEU A 238 10.30 -16.53 5.49
C LEU A 238 10.38 -15.12 4.89
N ILE A 239 10.57 -14.07 5.70
CA ILE A 239 10.76 -12.71 5.16
C ILE A 239 12.03 -12.61 4.29
N PRO A 240 13.22 -13.09 4.74
CA PRO A 240 14.39 -13.19 3.86
C PRO A 240 14.15 -13.99 2.57
N VAL A 241 13.41 -15.10 2.64
CA VAL A 241 13.00 -15.86 1.45
C VAL A 241 12.16 -14.99 0.49
N CYS A 242 11.23 -14.18 0.99
CA CYS A 242 10.47 -13.23 0.15
C CYS A 242 11.35 -12.16 -0.51
N ILE A 243 12.46 -11.76 0.13
CA ILE A 243 13.42 -10.81 -0.45
C ILE A 243 14.23 -11.48 -1.57
N PHE A 244 14.74 -12.69 -1.35
CA PHE A 244 15.34 -13.51 -2.41
C PHE A 244 14.38 -13.68 -3.61
N ALA A 245 13.13 -14.05 -3.32
CA ALA A 245 12.08 -14.23 -4.32
C ALA A 245 11.84 -12.93 -5.12
N SER A 246 11.95 -11.77 -4.46
CA SER A 246 11.87 -10.47 -5.13
C SER A 246 13.08 -10.22 -6.05
N TYR A 247 14.29 -10.59 -5.64
CA TYR A 247 15.47 -10.55 -6.52
C TYR A 247 15.24 -11.38 -7.79
N MET A 248 14.62 -12.56 -7.70
CA MET A 248 14.38 -13.39 -8.88
C MET A 248 13.52 -12.70 -9.94
N VAL A 249 12.45 -12.04 -9.52
CA VAL A 249 11.59 -11.26 -10.42
C VAL A 249 12.35 -10.06 -10.99
N ILE A 250 13.05 -9.30 -10.15
CA ILE A 250 13.77 -8.08 -10.55
C ILE A 250 14.90 -8.39 -11.54
N ILE A 251 15.76 -9.36 -11.21
CA ILE A 251 16.90 -9.77 -12.02
C ILE A 251 16.40 -10.25 -13.40
N THR A 252 15.43 -11.16 -13.40
CA THR A 252 14.90 -11.72 -14.65
C THR A 252 14.28 -10.62 -15.51
N MET A 253 13.47 -9.73 -14.93
CA MET A 253 12.85 -8.65 -15.69
C MET A 253 13.88 -7.67 -16.26
N LEU A 254 14.81 -7.16 -15.44
CA LEU A 254 15.76 -6.13 -15.87
C LEU A 254 16.81 -6.62 -16.88
N HIS A 255 17.10 -7.92 -16.91
CA HIS A 255 18.04 -8.45 -17.88
C HIS A 255 17.39 -8.87 -19.21
N HIS A 256 16.07 -9.07 -19.24
CA HIS A 256 15.33 -9.57 -20.40
C HIS A 256 14.32 -8.58 -21.00
N THR A 257 13.97 -7.53 -20.26
CA THR A 257 13.01 -6.51 -20.69
C THR A 257 13.66 -5.15 -20.59
N GLU A 258 13.98 -4.58 -21.75
CA GLU A 258 14.46 -3.20 -21.91
C GLU A 258 14.01 -2.70 -23.28
N ILE A 259 13.92 -1.38 -23.46
CA ILE A 259 13.30 -0.77 -24.66
C ILE A 259 14.05 -1.13 -25.94
N ASP A 260 15.37 -1.19 -25.88
CA ASP A 260 16.26 -1.44 -27.02
C ASP A 260 16.57 -2.92 -27.23
N VAL A 261 16.00 -3.81 -26.40
CA VAL A 261 16.16 -5.25 -26.49
C VAL A 261 15.04 -5.85 -27.36
N PRO A 262 15.38 -6.41 -28.54
CA PRO A 262 14.37 -6.92 -29.45
C PRO A 262 13.83 -8.29 -28.99
N TRP A 263 12.55 -8.49 -29.26
CA TRP A 263 11.88 -9.79 -29.25
C TRP A 263 11.72 -10.27 -30.68
N TYR A 264 11.98 -11.55 -30.93
CA TYR A 264 11.93 -12.13 -32.27
C TYR A 264 10.81 -13.16 -32.40
N ALA A 265 10.13 -13.14 -33.55
CA ALA A 265 9.32 -14.26 -34.02
C ALA A 265 10.19 -15.49 -34.27
N ASP A 266 9.60 -16.69 -34.17
CA ASP A 266 10.34 -17.94 -34.40
C ASP A 266 11.01 -18.02 -35.78
N SER A 267 10.42 -17.36 -36.79
CA SER A 267 10.96 -17.27 -38.16
C SER A 267 12.22 -16.42 -38.27
N GLU A 268 12.40 -15.41 -37.43
CA GLU A 268 13.52 -14.46 -37.47
C GLU A 268 14.56 -14.70 -36.36
N TRP A 269 14.20 -15.55 -35.40
CA TRP A 269 15.02 -15.91 -34.26
C TRP A 269 16.14 -16.86 -34.65
N ASN A 270 17.34 -16.62 -34.10
CA ASN A 270 18.39 -17.62 -34.03
C ASN A 270 19.08 -17.54 -32.67
N ASN A 271 19.82 -18.58 -32.33
CA ASN A 271 20.37 -18.73 -30.99
C ASN A 271 21.33 -17.59 -30.59
N VAL A 272 22.17 -17.10 -31.49
CA VAL A 272 23.07 -15.97 -31.21
C VAL A 272 22.27 -14.68 -31.00
N LYS A 273 21.31 -14.38 -31.89
CA LYS A 273 20.45 -13.19 -31.77
C LYS A 273 19.71 -13.18 -30.43
N GLY A 274 19.05 -14.28 -30.09
CA GLY A 274 18.28 -14.40 -28.84
C GLY A 274 19.14 -14.24 -27.59
N GLN A 275 20.29 -14.91 -27.53
CA GLN A 275 21.17 -14.85 -26.35
C GLN A 275 21.84 -13.48 -26.18
N LEU A 276 22.14 -12.77 -27.28
CA LEU A 276 22.64 -11.39 -27.24
C LEU A 276 21.59 -10.39 -26.78
N SER A 277 20.29 -10.69 -26.93
CA SER A 277 19.16 -9.86 -26.49
C SER A 277 18.94 -9.90 -24.98
N THR A 278 20.03 -9.81 -24.23
CA THR A 278 20.03 -9.63 -22.78
C THR A 278 20.92 -8.44 -22.43
N VAL A 279 20.71 -7.89 -21.24
CA VAL A 279 21.39 -6.67 -20.76
C VAL A 279 22.29 -7.03 -19.59
N ASP A 280 23.51 -6.53 -19.56
CA ASP A 280 24.36 -6.57 -18.38
C ASP A 280 24.02 -5.43 -17.40
N ARG A 281 24.08 -5.70 -16.09
CA ARG A 281 23.81 -4.73 -15.03
C ARG A 281 24.68 -4.97 -13.80
N HIS A 282 25.06 -3.88 -13.12
CA HIS A 282 25.83 -3.96 -11.88
C HIS A 282 24.93 -3.73 -10.65
N TYR A 283 24.91 -4.66 -9.70
CA TYR A 283 24.05 -4.61 -8.50
C TYR A 283 24.69 -3.89 -7.29
N GLY A 284 25.58 -2.93 -7.55
CA GLY A 284 26.29 -2.18 -6.51
C GLY A 284 27.08 -3.10 -5.56
N TYR A 285 26.93 -2.92 -4.25
CA TYR A 285 27.60 -3.78 -3.25
C TYR A 285 27.09 -5.23 -3.26
N ALA A 286 25.87 -5.48 -3.76
CA ALA A 286 25.31 -6.81 -3.81
C ALA A 286 25.89 -7.62 -4.97
N HIS A 287 26.48 -6.97 -6.00
CA HIS A 287 26.94 -7.60 -7.24
C HIS A 287 27.86 -8.80 -7.00
N SER A 288 28.91 -8.62 -6.19
CA SER A 288 29.83 -9.70 -5.84
C SER A 288 29.24 -10.72 -4.86
N ILE A 289 28.22 -10.34 -4.08
CA ILE A 289 27.55 -11.24 -3.12
C ILE A 289 26.66 -12.22 -3.88
N ILE A 290 25.96 -11.75 -4.92
CA ILE A 290 25.11 -12.57 -5.79
C ILE A 290 25.90 -13.21 -6.94
N HIS A 291 27.21 -13.38 -6.77
CA HIS A 291 28.11 -14.07 -7.70
C HIS A 291 28.14 -13.49 -9.11
N SER A 292 28.11 -12.16 -9.24
CA SER A 292 28.24 -11.45 -10.53
C SER A 292 27.22 -11.87 -11.59
N ILE A 293 26.06 -12.41 -11.19
CA ILE A 293 24.99 -12.83 -12.12
C ILE A 293 24.52 -11.70 -13.05
N GLY A 294 24.82 -10.45 -12.69
CA GLY A 294 24.53 -9.28 -13.52
C GLY A 294 25.30 -9.21 -14.84
N THR A 295 26.36 -9.99 -15.05
CA THR A 295 27.01 -10.18 -16.35
C THR A 295 26.25 -11.23 -17.17
N HIS A 296 25.02 -10.87 -17.54
CA HIS A 296 24.01 -11.79 -18.04
C HIS A 296 24.18 -12.16 -19.51
N GLN A 297 24.76 -11.29 -20.35
CA GLN A 297 24.98 -11.58 -21.77
C GLN A 297 25.87 -12.81 -21.98
N ILE A 298 27.02 -12.85 -21.31
CA ILE A 298 27.92 -14.00 -21.41
C ILE A 298 27.34 -15.24 -20.76
N HIS A 299 26.60 -15.07 -19.67
CA HIS A 299 25.87 -16.17 -19.05
C HIS A 299 24.88 -16.83 -20.03
N HIS A 300 24.12 -16.05 -20.80
CA HIS A 300 23.20 -16.58 -21.82
C HIS A 300 23.92 -17.19 -23.03
N LEU A 301 24.98 -16.55 -23.52
CA LEU A 301 25.78 -17.08 -24.62
C LEU A 301 26.45 -18.40 -24.23
N PHE A 302 26.92 -18.51 -22.99
CA PHE A 302 27.71 -19.63 -22.50
C PHE A 302 27.37 -19.99 -21.05
N THR A 303 26.21 -20.61 -20.84
CA THR A 303 25.75 -21.06 -19.51
C THR A 303 26.68 -22.03 -18.78
N LYS A 304 27.70 -22.56 -19.48
CA LYS A 304 28.76 -23.43 -18.94
C LYS A 304 29.91 -22.68 -18.26
N VAL A 305 29.98 -21.36 -18.39
CA VAL A 305 30.95 -20.54 -17.65
C VAL A 305 30.49 -20.47 -16.19
N PRO A 306 31.29 -20.92 -15.20
CA PRO A 306 30.95 -20.79 -13.80
C PRO A 306 30.96 -19.32 -13.37
N HIS A 307 30.16 -18.98 -12.37
CA HIS A 307 30.01 -17.60 -11.90
C HIS A 307 31.34 -16.90 -11.58
N TYR A 308 32.32 -17.61 -11.01
CA TYR A 308 33.64 -17.05 -10.66
C TYR A 308 34.54 -16.73 -11.87
N HIS A 309 34.15 -17.11 -13.09
CA HIS A 309 34.82 -16.71 -14.34
C HIS A 309 33.95 -15.82 -15.23
N LEU A 310 32.70 -15.48 -14.83
CA LEU A 310 31.79 -14.70 -15.66
C LEU A 310 32.31 -13.28 -15.94
N GLU A 311 32.85 -12.60 -14.93
CA GLU A 311 33.42 -11.24 -15.10
C GLU A 311 34.60 -11.24 -16.08
N GLU A 312 35.51 -12.20 -15.93
CA GLU A 312 36.67 -12.36 -16.81
C GLU A 312 36.22 -12.63 -18.26
N ALA A 313 35.29 -13.57 -18.44
CA ALA A 313 34.75 -13.88 -19.76
C ALA A 313 34.02 -12.67 -20.39
N THR A 314 33.31 -11.89 -19.58
CA THR A 314 32.63 -10.66 -19.99
C THR A 314 33.60 -9.57 -20.39
N GLU A 315 34.70 -9.40 -19.67
CA GLU A 315 35.75 -8.45 -20.05
C GLU A 315 36.37 -8.80 -21.41
N HIS A 316 36.65 -10.09 -21.66
CA HIS A 316 37.14 -10.54 -22.96
C HIS A 316 36.14 -10.32 -24.10
N PHE A 317 34.85 -10.58 -23.85
CA PHE A 317 33.78 -10.32 -24.80
C PHE A 317 33.67 -8.84 -25.13
N ARG A 318 33.59 -7.97 -24.11
CA ARG A 318 33.47 -6.51 -24.29
C ARG A 318 34.64 -5.90 -25.05
N ARG A 319 35.85 -6.41 -24.84
CA ARG A 319 37.06 -5.97 -25.56
C ARG A 319 37.07 -6.41 -27.02
N THR A 320 36.49 -7.56 -27.33
CA THR A 320 36.57 -8.17 -28.67
C THR A 320 35.40 -7.79 -29.57
N PHE A 321 34.22 -7.62 -28.99
CA PHE A 321 32.96 -7.31 -29.68
C PHE A 321 32.23 -6.13 -29.00
N PRO A 322 32.87 -4.95 -28.88
CA PRO A 322 32.28 -3.80 -28.17
C PRO A 322 30.91 -3.39 -28.74
N GLU A 323 30.67 -3.61 -30.03
CA GLU A 323 29.43 -3.32 -30.74
C GLU A 323 28.25 -4.22 -30.36
N LEU A 324 28.49 -5.37 -29.72
CA LEU A 324 27.46 -6.31 -29.29
C LEU A 324 27.11 -6.19 -27.80
N VAL A 325 27.82 -5.33 -27.08
CA VAL A 325 27.67 -5.15 -25.64
C VAL A 325 26.39 -4.37 -25.35
N ARG A 326 25.57 -4.89 -24.44
CA ARG A 326 24.42 -4.18 -23.88
C ARG A 326 24.60 -4.06 -22.39
N PHE A 327 24.74 -2.83 -21.89
CA PHE A 327 24.97 -2.57 -20.47
C PHE A 327 24.20 -1.33 -20.04
N HIS A 328 23.53 -1.43 -18.88
CA HIS A 328 22.85 -0.28 -18.26
C HIS A 328 23.30 -0.09 -16.81
N ASP A 329 23.60 1.16 -16.44
CA ASP A 329 24.12 1.55 -15.12
C ASP A 329 23.07 2.19 -14.20
N GLU A 330 21.82 2.32 -14.66
CA GLU A 330 20.74 2.94 -13.88
C GLU A 330 20.54 2.20 -12.53
N PRO A 331 20.19 2.90 -11.43
CA PRO A 331 19.87 2.22 -10.17
C PRO A 331 18.75 1.18 -10.30
N VAL A 332 18.97 -0.03 -9.76
CA VAL A 332 18.08 -1.21 -9.90
C VAL A 332 16.60 -0.91 -9.61
N LEU A 333 16.29 -0.20 -8.51
CA LEU A 333 14.90 0.11 -8.16
C LEU A 333 14.24 1.12 -9.12
N SER A 334 15.01 2.09 -9.63
CA SER A 334 14.53 3.05 -10.64
C SER A 334 14.23 2.32 -11.94
N ALA A 335 15.19 1.50 -12.38
CA ALA A 335 15.07 0.69 -13.57
C ALA A 335 13.88 -0.26 -13.49
N PHE A 336 13.69 -0.93 -12.35
CA PHE A 336 12.58 -1.86 -12.15
C PHE A 336 11.24 -1.14 -12.22
N ALA A 337 11.10 0.00 -11.53
CA ALA A 337 9.86 0.78 -11.58
C ALA A 337 9.57 1.32 -13.00
N ARG A 338 10.59 1.79 -13.71
CA ARG A 338 10.49 2.24 -15.11
C ARG A 338 10.06 1.09 -16.02
N MET A 339 10.75 -0.04 -15.94
CA MET A 339 10.46 -1.21 -16.75
C MET A 339 9.12 -1.86 -16.42
N CYS A 340 8.64 -1.83 -15.17
CA CYS A 340 7.27 -2.26 -14.85
C CYS A 340 6.24 -1.44 -15.63
N LYS A 341 6.39 -0.11 -15.69
CA LYS A 341 5.47 0.76 -16.43
C LYS A 341 5.51 0.48 -17.93
N ILE A 342 6.71 0.33 -18.47
CA ILE A 342 6.94 0.04 -19.88
C ILE A 342 6.37 -1.33 -20.24
N PHE A 343 6.66 -2.35 -19.44
CA PHE A 343 6.14 -3.70 -19.61
C PHE A 343 4.61 -3.75 -19.52
N LEU A 344 3.98 -2.93 -18.67
CA LEU A 344 2.52 -2.79 -18.64
C LEU A 344 1.96 -2.10 -19.88
N ALA A 345 2.74 -1.22 -20.53
CA ALA A 345 2.35 -0.51 -21.74
C ALA A 345 2.64 -1.28 -23.05
N GLN A 346 3.68 -2.13 -23.07
CA GLN A 346 4.19 -2.87 -24.24
C GLN A 346 3.46 -4.18 -24.54
N ARG A 347 2.36 -4.49 -23.85
CA ARG A 347 1.81 -5.86 -23.77
C ARG A 347 1.19 -6.38 -25.06
N SER A 348 0.88 -5.52 -26.02
CA SER A 348 0.43 -5.88 -27.36
C SER A 348 1.38 -5.29 -28.39
N MET A 349 2.16 -6.14 -29.05
CA MET A 349 2.88 -5.76 -30.26
C MET A 349 1.99 -6.07 -31.47
N ALA A 350 1.69 -5.04 -32.27
CA ALA A 350 0.83 -5.17 -33.45
C ALA A 350 1.56 -5.83 -34.64
N GLU A 351 2.89 -5.69 -34.73
CA GLU A 351 3.74 -6.28 -35.79
C GLU A 351 5.14 -6.66 -35.28
N ASP A 352 5.84 -7.48 -36.07
CA ASP A 352 7.03 -8.28 -35.70
C ASP A 352 8.35 -7.52 -35.48
N ASN A 353 8.39 -6.19 -35.43
CA ASN A 353 9.63 -5.46 -35.10
C ASN A 353 9.38 -4.16 -34.34
N LYS A 354 10.35 -3.82 -33.47
CA LYS A 354 10.54 -2.63 -32.59
C LYS A 354 9.42 -1.56 -32.55
N MET A 355 9.17 -1.05 -31.34
CA MET A 355 8.38 0.18 -31.12
C MET A 355 8.81 1.31 -32.07
N THR A 356 7.84 2.00 -32.66
CA THR A 356 8.09 3.16 -33.52
C THR A 356 8.55 4.36 -32.68
N ASP A 357 9.44 5.21 -33.21
CA ASP A 357 9.96 6.41 -32.54
C ASP A 357 8.86 7.35 -32.02
N ASN A 358 7.71 7.37 -32.69
CA ASN A 358 6.53 8.15 -32.27
C ASN A 358 5.90 7.63 -30.97
N GLN A 359 5.85 6.32 -30.75
CA GLN A 359 5.36 5.73 -29.50
C GLN A 359 6.31 6.01 -28.34
N LEU A 360 7.62 6.05 -28.58
CA LEU A 360 8.63 6.40 -27.58
C LEU A 360 8.54 7.88 -27.17
N ALA A 361 8.36 8.79 -28.13
CA ALA A 361 8.20 10.21 -27.86
C ALA A 361 6.93 10.53 -27.06
N GLU A 362 5.82 9.85 -27.39
CA GLU A 362 4.55 9.99 -26.67
C GLU A 362 4.65 9.48 -25.23
N ILE A 363 5.33 8.35 -25.01
CA ILE A 363 5.64 7.80 -23.68
C ILE A 363 6.59 8.72 -22.90
N GLU A 364 7.59 9.33 -23.52
CA GLU A 364 8.55 10.21 -22.85
C GLU A 364 7.90 11.53 -22.39
N ILE A 365 6.98 12.09 -23.20
CA ILE A 365 6.17 13.26 -22.84
C ILE A 365 5.17 12.90 -21.73
N ILE A 366 4.50 11.75 -21.84
CA ILE A 366 3.61 11.24 -20.78
C ILE A 366 4.40 11.02 -19.49
N ASP A 367 5.62 10.47 -19.53
CA ASP A 367 6.43 10.18 -18.34
C ASP A 367 7.01 11.46 -17.72
N LYS A 368 7.41 12.47 -18.50
CA LYS A 368 7.81 13.79 -17.97
C LYS A 368 6.65 14.50 -17.26
N THR A 369 5.45 14.45 -17.83
CA THR A 369 4.26 15.10 -17.27
C THR A 369 3.70 14.32 -16.06
N LYS A 370 3.70 12.99 -16.13
CA LYS A 370 3.32 12.07 -15.04
C LYS A 370 4.32 12.15 -13.88
N SER A 371 5.62 12.25 -14.15
CA SER A 371 6.70 12.41 -13.15
C SER A 371 6.55 13.68 -12.30
N LYS A 372 6.10 14.81 -12.88
CA LYS A 372 5.86 16.05 -12.13
C LYS A 372 4.74 15.89 -11.09
N TYR A 373 3.61 15.31 -11.49
CA TYR A 373 2.44 15.14 -10.60
C TYR A 373 2.55 13.90 -9.70
N ASP A 374 3.30 12.86 -10.07
CA ASP A 374 3.60 11.71 -9.20
C ASP A 374 4.52 12.11 -8.04
N LYS A 375 5.54 12.96 -8.27
CA LYS A 375 6.33 13.54 -7.18
C LYS A 375 5.47 14.40 -6.24
N THR A 376 4.50 15.13 -6.79
CA THR A 376 3.53 15.92 -6.02
C THR A 376 2.65 15.03 -5.14
N LYS A 377 2.18 13.89 -5.66
CA LYS A 377 1.45 12.86 -4.88
C LYS A 377 2.30 12.33 -3.72
N ILE A 378 3.56 12.00 -3.95
CA ILE A 378 4.47 11.48 -2.91
C ILE A 378 4.64 12.51 -1.78
N TYR A 379 4.91 13.78 -2.10
CA TYR A 379 5.04 14.81 -1.07
C TYR A 379 3.75 14.99 -0.26
N LEU A 380 2.60 14.96 -0.93
CA LEU A 380 1.29 15.02 -0.28
C LEU A 380 1.07 13.83 0.65
N TYR A 381 1.38 12.62 0.21
CA TYR A 381 1.22 11.40 1.01
C TYR A 381 2.13 11.41 2.24
N ILE A 382 3.40 11.77 2.10
CA ILE A 382 4.32 11.87 3.24
C ILE A 382 3.82 12.91 4.25
N ALA A 383 3.38 14.09 3.79
CA ALA A 383 2.85 15.11 4.68
C ALA A 383 1.61 14.62 5.44
N MET A 384 0.69 13.95 4.73
CA MET A 384 -0.51 13.36 5.34
C MET A 384 -0.18 12.21 6.29
N THR A 385 0.86 11.42 6.03
CA THR A 385 1.33 10.39 6.97
C THR A 385 1.83 11.01 8.26
N LEU A 386 2.65 12.06 8.19
CA LEU A 386 3.16 12.75 9.39
C LEU A 386 2.01 13.32 10.24
N SER A 387 1.05 13.98 9.59
CA SER A 387 -0.09 14.60 10.25
C SER A 387 -1.03 13.55 10.86
N SER A 388 -1.42 12.54 10.09
CA SER A 388 -2.27 11.45 10.58
C SER A 388 -1.59 10.67 11.71
N TRP A 389 -0.30 10.37 11.61
CA TRP A 389 0.43 9.68 12.68
C TRP A 389 0.42 10.49 13.97
N GLY A 390 0.75 11.79 13.91
CA GLY A 390 0.72 12.69 15.06
C GLY A 390 -0.64 12.79 15.73
N ASP A 391 -1.70 13.00 14.94
CA ASP A 391 -3.08 13.05 15.42
C ASP A 391 -3.47 11.76 16.16
N ARG A 392 -3.15 10.59 15.58
CA ARG A 392 -3.53 9.29 16.14
C ARG A 392 -2.76 8.96 17.42
N MET A 393 -1.49 9.35 17.52
CA MET A 393 -0.73 9.26 18.78
C MET A 393 -1.39 10.11 19.87
N TRP A 394 -1.72 11.38 19.57
CA TRP A 394 -2.32 12.29 20.56
C TRP A 394 -3.70 11.82 21.02
N HIS A 395 -4.59 11.44 20.09
CA HIS A 395 -5.93 10.95 20.43
C HIS A 395 -5.91 9.71 21.32
N PHE A 396 -4.95 8.81 21.13
CA PHE A 396 -4.76 7.67 22.01
C PHE A 396 -4.21 8.10 23.39
N ALA A 397 -3.18 8.95 23.39
CA ALA A 397 -2.47 9.34 24.61
C ALA A 397 -3.32 10.19 25.56
N VAL A 398 -4.12 11.12 25.02
CA VAL A 398 -4.87 12.10 25.82
C VAL A 398 -5.83 11.44 26.81
N GLY A 399 -6.50 10.34 26.40
CA GLY A 399 -7.39 9.59 27.31
C GLY A 399 -6.63 8.99 28.50
N ILE A 400 -5.45 8.41 28.23
CA ILE A 400 -4.58 7.83 29.27
C ILE A 400 -4.03 8.93 30.19
N TYR A 401 -3.73 10.12 29.66
CA TYR A 401 -3.29 11.26 30.47
C TYR A 401 -4.38 11.74 31.43
N PHE A 402 -5.63 11.90 30.98
CA PHE A 402 -6.73 12.26 31.87
C PHE A 402 -6.94 11.25 33.00
N ILE A 403 -6.86 9.95 32.70
CA ILE A 403 -6.92 8.88 33.72
C ILE A 403 -5.72 8.97 34.68
N SER A 404 -4.53 9.27 34.18
CA SER A 404 -3.33 9.39 35.03
C SER A 404 -3.40 10.59 35.97
N LEU A 405 -4.04 11.69 35.54
CA LEU A 405 -4.22 12.88 36.35
C LEU A 405 -5.26 12.71 37.45
N ASN A 406 -6.32 11.93 37.20
CA ASN A 406 -7.31 11.60 38.21
C ASN A 406 -7.73 10.11 38.12
N PRO A 407 -6.94 9.20 38.72
CA PRO A 407 -7.15 7.75 38.59
C PRO A 407 -8.50 7.26 39.12
N THR A 408 -9.09 8.02 40.05
CA THR A 408 -10.36 7.67 40.71
C THR A 408 -11.60 8.18 39.97
N ASN A 409 -11.44 9.03 38.95
CA ASN A 409 -12.56 9.70 38.31
C ASN A 409 -12.41 9.83 36.79
N LEU A 410 -13.27 9.13 36.05
CA LEU A 410 -13.31 9.15 34.58
C LEU A 410 -14.02 10.39 33.99
N GLN A 411 -14.61 11.25 34.82
CA GLN A 411 -15.34 12.44 34.36
C GLN A 411 -14.52 13.34 33.46
N GLY A 412 -13.21 13.51 33.73
CA GLY A 412 -12.33 14.34 32.89
C GLY A 412 -12.23 13.84 31.44
N VAL A 413 -12.17 12.52 31.24
CA VAL A 413 -12.14 11.89 29.90
C VAL A 413 -13.48 12.10 29.20
N ALA A 414 -14.59 11.88 29.91
CA ALA A 414 -15.95 11.99 29.37
C ALA A 414 -16.29 13.44 28.97
N VAL A 415 -16.00 14.41 29.84
CA VAL A 415 -16.22 15.84 29.58
C VAL A 415 -15.39 16.29 28.38
N ASN A 416 -14.13 15.87 28.29
CA ASN A 416 -13.28 16.17 27.14
C ASN A 416 -13.93 15.68 25.82
N GLY A 417 -14.37 14.42 25.75
CA GLY A 417 -15.03 13.89 24.55
C GLY A 417 -16.28 14.68 24.13
N VAL A 418 -17.17 14.98 25.08
CA VAL A 418 -18.40 15.73 24.82
C VAL A 418 -18.12 17.15 24.32
N VAL A 419 -17.21 17.87 25.00
CA VAL A 419 -16.89 19.26 24.66
C VAL A 419 -16.24 19.37 23.29
N LEU A 420 -15.34 18.45 22.93
CA LEU A 420 -14.71 18.45 21.62
C LEU A 420 -15.71 18.17 20.49
N ASN A 421 -16.60 17.18 20.67
CA ASN A 421 -17.64 16.88 19.69
C ASN A 421 -18.64 18.04 19.54
N LEU A 422 -19.08 18.63 20.65
CA LEU A 422 -19.96 19.81 20.63
C LEU A 422 -19.31 20.99 19.91
N ALA A 423 -18.00 21.22 20.13
CA ALA A 423 -17.28 22.27 19.43
C ALA A 423 -17.27 22.05 17.90
N VAL A 424 -17.08 20.82 17.43
CA VAL A 424 -17.16 20.51 15.99
C VAL A 424 -18.56 20.72 15.43
N ILE A 425 -19.61 20.34 16.17
CA ILE A 425 -21.00 20.58 15.77
C ILE A 425 -21.27 22.08 15.62
N LEU A 426 -20.81 22.90 16.56
CA LEU A 426 -21.10 24.34 16.59
C LEU A 426 -20.24 25.14 15.59
N PHE A 427 -18.96 24.81 15.46
CA PHE A 427 -17.98 25.61 14.71
C PHE A 427 -17.54 25.02 13.37
N GLY A 428 -17.94 23.79 13.02
CA GLY A 428 -17.55 23.12 11.78
C GLY A 428 -17.84 23.94 10.53
N THR A 429 -19.08 24.39 10.37
CA THR A 429 -19.49 25.25 9.24
C THR A 429 -18.75 26.59 9.23
N VAL A 430 -18.53 27.20 10.39
CA VAL A 430 -17.85 28.51 10.52
C VAL A 430 -16.40 28.42 10.02
N ILE A 431 -15.70 27.36 10.41
CA ILE A 431 -14.33 27.07 9.94
C ILE A 431 -14.32 26.80 8.44
N GLY A 432 -15.32 26.05 7.95
CA GLY A 432 -15.48 25.81 6.52
C GLY A 432 -15.61 27.10 5.71
N VAL A 433 -16.46 28.04 6.15
CA VAL A 433 -16.60 29.36 5.53
C VAL A 433 -15.30 30.15 5.60
N TRP A 434 -14.55 30.06 6.69
CA TRP A 434 -13.26 30.73 6.82
C TRP A 434 -12.23 30.17 5.83
N ILE A 435 -12.16 28.86 5.64
CA ILE A 435 -11.31 28.22 4.61
C ILE A 435 -11.69 28.73 3.21
N ASP A 436 -12.99 28.78 2.91
CA ASP A 436 -13.49 29.24 1.62
C ASP A 436 -13.21 30.72 1.35
N ARG A 437 -13.02 31.56 2.36
CA ARG A 437 -12.71 33.00 2.20
C ARG A 437 -11.21 33.31 2.08
N ASN A 438 -10.32 32.42 2.50
CA ASN A 438 -8.88 32.71 2.59
C ASN A 438 -8.05 31.93 1.54
N PRO A 439 -6.85 32.41 1.17
CA PRO A 439 -6.00 31.74 0.19
C PRO A 439 -5.41 30.43 0.72
N ARG A 440 -5.23 29.42 -0.13
CA ARG A 440 -4.91 28.03 0.19
C ARG A 440 -3.65 27.87 1.05
N LEU A 441 -2.49 28.27 0.55
CA LEU A 441 -1.21 28.02 1.24
C LEU A 441 -1.05 28.81 2.55
N PRO A 442 -1.36 30.13 2.61
CA PRO A 442 -1.30 30.87 3.87
C PRO A 442 -2.29 30.35 4.91
N THR A 443 -3.49 29.92 4.49
CA THR A 443 -4.50 29.34 5.38
C THR A 443 -4.02 28.05 6.00
N LEU A 444 -3.53 27.11 5.18
CA LEU A 444 -3.02 25.83 5.65
C LEU A 444 -1.85 26.02 6.63
N ARG A 445 -0.91 26.92 6.33
CA ARG A 445 0.22 27.23 7.23
C ARG A 445 -0.24 27.71 8.61
N LYS A 446 -1.23 28.61 8.65
CA LYS A 446 -1.83 29.08 9.92
C LYS A 446 -2.46 27.93 10.69
N ILE A 447 -3.25 27.09 10.02
CA ILE A 447 -3.89 25.92 10.62
C ILE A 447 -2.84 24.97 11.23
N LEU A 448 -1.79 24.63 10.47
CA LEU A 448 -0.75 23.70 10.91
C LEU A 448 0.01 24.21 12.14
N VAL A 449 0.37 25.50 12.16
CA VAL A 449 1.03 26.12 13.31
C VAL A 449 0.12 26.09 14.53
N ILE A 450 -1.14 26.50 14.38
CA ILE A 450 -2.11 26.51 15.49
C ILE A 450 -2.31 25.10 16.05
N GLN A 451 -2.50 24.11 15.19
CA GLN A 451 -2.69 22.71 15.61
C GLN A 451 -1.48 22.17 16.37
N ASN A 452 -0.29 22.20 15.76
CA ASN A 452 0.91 21.60 16.34
C ASN A 452 1.35 22.32 17.63
N LEU A 453 1.24 23.65 17.69
CA LEU A 453 1.54 24.40 18.92
C LEU A 453 0.53 24.10 20.03
N SER A 454 -0.76 23.93 19.69
CA SER A 454 -1.78 23.55 20.68
C SER A 454 -1.47 22.17 21.27
N VAL A 455 -1.11 21.18 20.44
CA VAL A 455 -0.73 19.83 20.92
C VAL A 455 0.56 19.86 21.74
N ALA A 456 1.57 20.61 21.30
CA ALA A 456 2.81 20.77 22.07
C ALA A 456 2.57 21.44 23.44
N LEU A 457 1.73 22.48 23.49
CA LEU A 457 1.36 23.15 24.75
C LEU A 457 0.62 22.20 25.70
N MET A 458 -0.34 21.43 25.19
CA MET A 458 -1.04 20.41 25.98
C MET A 458 -0.08 19.34 26.50
N ALA A 459 0.87 18.89 25.68
CA ALA A 459 1.88 17.94 26.11
C ALA A 459 2.78 18.50 27.23
N VAL A 460 3.17 19.78 27.15
CA VAL A 460 3.92 20.45 28.23
C VAL A 460 3.11 20.50 29.53
N LEU A 461 1.80 20.83 29.45
CA LEU A 461 0.92 20.81 30.62
C LEU A 461 0.82 19.41 31.25
N VAL A 462 0.76 18.36 30.42
CA VAL A 462 0.78 16.96 30.88
C VAL A 462 2.11 16.62 31.55
N VAL A 463 3.24 17.06 31.00
CA VAL A 463 4.56 16.85 31.62
C VAL A 463 4.62 17.52 32.99
N ILE A 464 4.23 18.79 33.10
CA ILE A 464 4.20 19.53 34.37
C ILE A 464 3.37 18.77 35.40
N ALA A 465 2.20 18.26 34.98
CA ALA A 465 1.26 17.59 35.87
C ALA A 465 1.69 16.18 36.29
N LEU A 466 2.44 15.45 35.46
CA LEU A 466 2.80 14.04 35.68
C LEU A 466 4.28 13.82 36.09
N TYR A 467 5.14 14.84 35.99
CA TYR A 467 6.56 14.70 36.37
C TYR A 467 6.74 14.57 37.88
N ASP A 468 6.08 15.44 38.65
CA ASP A 468 6.00 15.34 40.12
C ASP A 468 4.58 15.64 40.59
N GLN A 469 3.70 14.66 40.41
CA GLN A 469 2.29 14.78 40.77
C GLN A 469 2.09 14.98 42.28
N SER A 470 3.03 14.53 43.12
CA SER A 470 2.93 14.61 44.58
C SER A 470 3.02 16.04 45.12
N SER A 471 3.67 16.93 44.37
CA SER A 471 3.86 18.34 44.73
C SER A 471 2.72 19.26 44.26
N ILE A 472 1.74 18.75 43.51
CA ILE A 472 0.66 19.53 42.90
C ILE A 472 -0.64 19.32 43.67
N SER A 473 -1.24 20.41 44.16
CA SER A 473 -2.54 20.31 44.86
C SER A 473 -3.68 19.94 43.89
N GLY A 474 -4.74 19.30 44.41
CA GLY A 474 -5.88 18.86 43.59
C GLY A 474 -6.55 19.97 42.79
N GLY A 475 -6.56 21.22 43.30
CA GLY A 475 -7.10 22.37 42.57
C GLY A 475 -6.34 22.71 41.29
N TRP A 476 -5.00 22.59 41.32
CA TRP A 476 -4.16 22.80 40.14
C TRP A 476 -4.35 21.69 39.09
N ILE A 477 -4.58 20.45 39.52
CA ILE A 477 -4.87 19.33 38.60
C ILE A 477 -6.18 19.60 37.84
N ILE A 478 -7.23 20.08 38.52
CA ILE A 478 -8.51 20.46 37.89
C ILE A 478 -8.30 21.62 36.90
N LEU A 479 -7.51 22.64 37.28
CA LEU A 479 -7.19 23.74 36.38
C LEU A 479 -6.46 23.26 35.13
N ILE A 480 -5.46 22.38 35.27
CA ILE A 480 -4.73 21.80 34.15
C ILE A 480 -5.66 21.00 33.24
N GLN A 481 -6.56 20.19 33.81
CA GLN A 481 -7.57 19.47 33.03
C GLN A 481 -8.49 20.44 32.25
N GLY A 482 -8.92 21.53 32.87
CA GLY A 482 -9.69 22.59 32.19
C GLY A 482 -8.93 23.25 31.04
N LEU A 483 -7.64 23.54 31.23
CA LEU A 483 -6.76 24.08 30.18
C LEU A 483 -6.54 23.07 29.04
N LEU A 484 -6.35 21.79 29.35
CA LEU A 484 -6.24 20.72 28.35
C LEU A 484 -7.49 20.64 27.47
N ILE A 485 -8.68 20.74 28.06
CA ILE A 485 -9.94 20.76 27.30
C ILE A 485 -10.03 22.01 26.43
N ALA A 486 -9.75 23.19 26.99
CA ALA A 486 -9.84 24.46 26.27
C ALA A 486 -8.89 24.51 25.05
N ILE A 487 -7.63 24.10 25.23
CA ILE A 487 -6.64 24.03 24.14
C ILE A 487 -6.99 22.87 23.17
N GLY A 488 -7.53 21.77 23.70
CA GLY A 488 -7.98 20.62 22.91
C GLY A 488 -9.06 20.96 21.89
N ILE A 489 -9.95 21.90 22.21
CA ILE A 489 -10.95 22.43 21.26
C ILE A 489 -10.23 23.05 20.06
N ILE A 490 -9.24 23.92 20.31
CA ILE A 490 -8.48 24.60 19.26
C ILE A 490 -7.72 23.59 18.40
N ALA A 491 -7.05 22.61 19.02
CA ALA A 491 -6.33 21.55 18.32
C ALA A 491 -7.25 20.71 17.43
N THR A 492 -8.42 20.31 17.94
CA THR A 492 -9.40 19.48 17.23
C THR A 492 -10.01 20.22 16.04
N LEU A 493 -10.42 21.47 16.26
CA LEU A 493 -10.95 22.33 15.20
C LEU A 493 -9.91 22.62 14.11
N SER A 494 -8.64 22.79 14.48
CA SER A 494 -7.54 22.99 13.54
C SER A 494 -7.22 21.72 12.75
N SER A 495 -7.18 20.54 13.39
CA SER A 495 -7.03 19.25 12.72
C SER A 495 -8.13 19.03 11.68
N MET A 496 -9.39 19.31 12.05
CA MET A 496 -10.51 19.26 11.11
C MET A 496 -10.33 20.25 9.94
N ALA A 497 -9.93 21.49 10.22
CA ALA A 497 -9.70 22.51 9.19
C ALA A 497 -8.63 22.07 8.20
N SER A 498 -7.54 21.45 8.68
CA SER A 498 -6.46 20.91 7.87
C SER A 498 -6.98 19.81 6.94
N LYS A 499 -7.73 18.84 7.49
CA LYS A 499 -8.34 17.74 6.73
C LYS A 499 -9.28 18.25 5.64
N ILE A 500 -10.14 19.23 5.94
CA ILE A 500 -11.04 19.84 4.94
C ILE A 500 -10.24 20.55 3.85
N SER A 501 -9.26 21.38 4.24
CA SER A 501 -8.43 22.14 3.29
C SER A 501 -7.70 21.23 2.30
N ILE A 502 -7.14 20.12 2.78
CA ILE A 502 -6.42 19.19 1.92
C ILE A 502 -7.37 18.27 1.15
N SER A 503 -8.18 17.49 1.87
CA SER A 503 -8.97 16.43 1.24
C SER A 503 -10.11 16.96 0.38
N ARG A 504 -10.72 18.09 0.74
CA ARG A 504 -11.90 18.61 0.01
C ARG A 504 -11.55 19.70 -0.98
N ASP A 505 -10.44 20.43 -0.81
CA ASP A 505 -10.05 21.50 -1.73
C ASP A 505 -8.81 21.13 -2.54
N TRP A 506 -7.64 20.91 -1.91
CA TRP A 506 -6.38 20.70 -2.64
C TRP A 506 -6.39 19.43 -3.49
N VAL A 507 -6.82 18.30 -2.94
CA VAL A 507 -6.88 17.02 -3.67
C VAL A 507 -7.76 17.12 -4.90
N VAL A 508 -8.88 17.85 -4.80
CA VAL A 508 -9.80 18.07 -5.91
C VAL A 508 -9.21 19.01 -6.96
N ALA A 509 -8.55 20.08 -6.54
CA ALA A 509 -7.85 20.98 -7.46
C ALA A 509 -6.69 20.28 -8.20
N LEU A 510 -5.99 19.35 -7.53
CA LEU A 510 -4.86 18.62 -8.11
C LEU A 510 -5.32 17.50 -9.06
N TYR A 511 -6.28 16.68 -8.63
CA TYR A 511 -6.61 15.41 -9.29
C TYR A 511 -8.07 15.28 -9.73
N GLY A 512 -8.91 16.30 -9.52
CA GLY A 512 -10.33 16.27 -9.85
C GLY A 512 -10.65 16.25 -11.34
N SER A 513 -9.67 16.51 -12.22
CA SER A 513 -9.84 16.42 -13.67
C SER A 513 -10.02 14.97 -14.16
N ASN A 514 -9.55 13.97 -13.40
CA ASN A 514 -9.71 12.57 -13.73
C ASN A 514 -10.27 11.81 -12.50
N ARG A 515 -11.48 11.28 -12.66
CA ARG A 515 -12.22 10.56 -11.61
C ARG A 515 -11.45 9.40 -11.00
N ASP A 516 -10.73 8.61 -11.81
CA ASP A 516 -9.99 7.44 -11.35
C ASP A 516 -8.76 7.84 -10.54
N ASN A 517 -8.08 8.91 -10.97
CA ASN A 517 -6.97 9.49 -10.22
C ASN A 517 -7.44 10.07 -8.88
N LEU A 518 -8.59 10.72 -8.85
CA LEU A 518 -9.20 11.23 -7.61
C LEU A 518 -9.56 10.06 -6.68
N ALA A 519 -10.17 8.99 -7.20
CA ALA A 519 -10.52 7.79 -6.44
C ALA A 519 -9.30 7.09 -5.85
N SER A 520 -8.25 6.89 -6.65
CA SER A 520 -6.99 6.31 -6.20
C SER A 520 -6.29 7.17 -5.13
N THR A 521 -6.34 8.48 -5.27
CA THR A 521 -5.77 9.42 -4.31
C THR A 521 -6.53 9.38 -2.98
N ASN A 522 -7.87 9.47 -3.01
CA ASN A 522 -8.71 9.38 -1.81
C ASN A 522 -8.53 8.04 -1.09
N ALA A 523 -8.51 6.93 -1.83
CA ALA A 523 -8.24 5.61 -1.28
C ALA A 523 -6.88 5.55 -0.58
N THR A 524 -5.84 6.13 -1.19
CA THR A 524 -4.49 6.15 -0.59
C THR A 524 -4.45 6.99 0.68
N LEU A 525 -5.05 8.18 0.68
CA LEU A 525 -5.15 9.01 1.88
C LEU A 525 -5.91 8.30 3.00
N ARG A 526 -6.97 7.56 2.66
CA ARG A 526 -7.71 6.75 3.64
C ARG A 526 -6.89 5.58 4.18
N ARG A 527 -6.09 4.91 3.34
CA ARG A 527 -5.13 3.88 3.79
C ARG A 527 -4.16 4.42 4.81
N ILE A 528 -3.57 5.59 4.53
CA ILE A 528 -2.61 6.24 5.43
C ILE A 528 -3.27 6.50 6.80
N ASP A 529 -4.49 7.03 6.81
CA ASP A 529 -5.24 7.30 8.04
C ASP A 529 -5.55 6.02 8.82
N LEU A 530 -6.02 4.97 8.14
CA LEU A 530 -6.34 3.67 8.74
C LEU A 530 -5.12 2.96 9.33
N ILE A 531 -4.02 2.91 8.59
CA ILE A 531 -2.76 2.32 9.04
C ILE A 531 -2.23 3.09 10.26
N SER A 532 -2.28 4.42 10.21
CA SER A 532 -1.86 5.26 11.34
C SER A 532 -2.75 5.04 12.57
N ASN A 533 -4.06 4.86 12.38
CA ASN A 533 -5.00 4.60 13.47
C ASN A 533 -4.74 3.26 14.19
N VAL A 534 -4.07 2.31 13.54
CA VAL A 534 -3.65 1.03 14.17
C VAL A 534 -2.27 1.15 14.79
N LEU A 535 -1.29 1.64 14.02
CA LEU A 535 0.12 1.56 14.41
C LEU A 535 0.56 2.66 15.38
N ALA A 536 0.02 3.87 15.27
CA ALA A 536 0.41 4.99 16.13
C ALA A 536 0.03 4.77 17.61
N PRO A 537 -1.17 4.24 17.95
CA PRO A 537 -1.49 3.83 19.31
C PRO A 537 -0.56 2.75 19.86
N VAL A 538 -0.20 1.74 19.05
CA VAL A 538 0.72 0.66 19.46
C VAL A 538 2.10 1.23 19.79
N ALA A 539 2.64 2.10 18.92
CA ALA A 539 3.92 2.76 19.16
C ALA A 539 3.88 3.64 20.42
N THR A 540 2.82 4.43 20.60
CA THR A 540 2.64 5.31 21.76
C THR A 540 2.50 4.50 23.06
N GLY A 541 1.72 3.43 23.03
CA GLY A 541 1.56 2.51 24.16
C GLY A 541 2.87 1.82 24.52
N ALA A 542 3.68 1.42 23.54
CA ALA A 542 5.02 0.88 23.79
C ALA A 542 5.92 1.91 24.49
N VAL A 543 5.95 3.17 24.02
CA VAL A 543 6.70 4.24 24.69
C VAL A 543 6.23 4.40 26.13
N MET A 544 4.92 4.46 26.39
CA MET A 544 4.36 4.59 27.73
C MET A 544 4.74 3.41 28.66
N THR A 545 4.73 2.19 28.13
CA THR A 545 5.02 0.96 28.89
C THR A 545 6.50 0.81 29.23
N PHE A 546 7.40 1.09 28.27
CA PHE A 546 8.84 0.90 28.46
C PHE A 546 9.55 2.12 29.07
N THR A 547 8.87 3.24 29.24
CA THR A 547 9.42 4.46 29.85
C THR A 547 8.51 4.97 30.97
N HIS A 548 8.11 6.24 30.93
CA HIS A 548 7.15 6.85 31.84
C HIS A 548 6.07 7.61 31.05
N ARG A 549 4.89 7.79 31.65
CA ARG A 549 3.76 8.49 31.01
C ARG A 549 4.06 9.96 30.71
N TRP A 550 4.81 10.65 31.57
CA TRP A 550 5.24 12.02 31.28
C TRP A 550 6.28 12.06 30.14
N PHE A 551 7.13 11.04 30.00
CA PHE A 551 8.11 10.96 28.92
C PHE A 551 7.43 10.75 27.56
N SER A 552 6.34 9.98 27.51
CA SER A 552 5.56 9.87 26.27
C SER A 552 4.95 11.21 25.83
N ALA A 553 4.60 12.09 26.77
CA ALA A 553 4.14 13.44 26.43
C ALA A 553 5.26 14.28 25.82
N VAL A 554 6.50 14.20 26.34
CA VAL A 554 7.68 14.82 25.71
C VAL A 554 7.90 14.28 24.31
N PHE A 555 7.83 12.96 24.11
CA PHE A 555 7.97 12.33 22.80
C PHE A 555 6.94 12.86 21.79
N ILE A 556 5.67 12.96 22.19
CA ILE A 556 4.61 13.51 21.34
C ILE A 556 4.83 15.00 21.06
N ALA A 557 5.28 15.79 22.04
CA ALA A 557 5.62 17.19 21.83
C ALA A 557 6.73 17.36 20.78
N CYS A 558 7.82 16.57 20.90
CA CYS A 558 8.91 16.56 19.94
C CYS A 558 8.43 16.16 18.54
N TRP A 559 7.58 15.12 18.44
CA TRP A 559 7.00 14.72 17.17
C TRP A 559 6.23 15.87 16.50
N ASN A 560 5.35 16.56 17.22
CA ASN A 560 4.54 17.66 16.65
C ASN A 560 5.38 18.86 16.19
N VAL A 561 6.48 19.17 16.90
CA VAL A 561 7.40 20.24 16.47
C VAL A 561 8.16 19.83 15.21
N ILE A 562 8.65 18.58 15.16
CA ILE A 562 9.39 18.07 14.01
C ILE A 562 8.46 17.93 12.80
N SER A 563 7.27 17.33 12.98
CA SER A 563 6.28 17.14 11.93
C SER A 563 5.84 18.48 11.35
N LEU A 564 5.62 19.52 12.18
CA LEU A 564 5.31 20.86 11.70
C LEU A 564 6.33 21.39 10.68
N VAL A 565 7.63 21.24 10.97
CA VAL A 565 8.70 21.71 10.05
C VAL A 565 8.64 20.94 8.73
N PHE A 566 8.53 19.62 8.79
CA PHE A 566 8.48 18.78 7.58
C PHE A 566 7.20 18.99 6.77
N GLU A 567 6.03 19.02 7.42
CA GLU A 567 4.74 19.30 6.79
C GLU A 567 4.75 20.67 6.11
N TRP A 568 5.27 21.70 6.78
CA TRP A 568 5.41 23.04 6.20
C TRP A 568 6.22 23.01 4.89
N LEU A 569 7.36 22.33 4.90
CA LEU A 569 8.23 22.20 3.72
C LEU A 569 7.55 21.38 2.61
N LEU A 570 6.93 20.26 2.96
CA LEU A 570 6.27 19.36 2.00
C LEU A 570 5.05 20.00 1.35
N TYR A 571 4.16 20.64 2.12
CA TYR A 571 3.01 21.36 1.54
C TYR A 571 3.44 22.55 0.71
N THR A 572 4.54 23.22 1.07
CA THR A 572 5.12 24.28 0.22
C THR A 572 5.64 23.70 -1.11
N LYS A 573 6.27 22.52 -1.09
CA LYS A 573 6.70 21.83 -2.32
C LYS A 573 5.49 21.42 -3.17
N VAL A 574 4.44 20.85 -2.57
CA VAL A 574 3.19 20.49 -3.25
C VAL A 574 2.55 21.72 -3.90
N TYR A 575 2.50 22.85 -3.18
CA TYR A 575 1.92 24.07 -3.73
C TYR A 575 2.72 24.61 -4.91
N ARG A 576 4.05 24.68 -4.79
CA ARG A 576 4.93 25.17 -5.87
C ARG A 576 4.92 24.26 -7.11
N SER A 577 4.82 22.94 -6.91
CA SER A 577 4.80 22.02 -8.04
C SER A 577 3.50 22.06 -8.85
N ALA A 578 2.41 22.51 -8.23
CA ALA A 578 1.09 22.61 -8.85
C ALA A 578 0.51 24.05 -8.74
N GLU A 579 1.38 25.04 -8.84
CA GLU A 579 1.03 26.46 -8.71
C GLU A 579 -0.03 26.87 -9.74
N ASP A 580 0.03 26.30 -10.95
CA ASP A 580 -0.93 26.49 -12.04
C ASP A 580 -2.37 26.10 -11.67
N ARG A 581 -2.55 25.12 -10.79
CA ARG A 581 -3.89 24.64 -10.35
C ARG A 581 -4.31 25.25 -9.01
N LEU A 582 -3.34 25.54 -8.14
CA LEU A 582 -3.63 25.96 -6.76
C LEU A 582 -3.74 27.48 -6.60
N SER A 583 -2.99 28.27 -7.38
CA SER A 583 -2.90 29.73 -7.24
C SER A 583 -4.10 30.52 -7.81
N THR A 584 -4.90 29.90 -8.69
CA THR A 584 -6.08 30.54 -9.33
C THR A 584 -7.10 31.03 -8.30
N LYS A 585 -7.35 30.23 -7.26
CA LYS A 585 -8.22 30.61 -6.14
C LYS A 585 -7.62 31.73 -5.29
N ASP A 586 -6.29 31.78 -5.17
CA ASP A 586 -5.58 32.75 -4.33
C ASP A 586 -5.53 34.13 -4.99
N SER A 587 -5.37 34.18 -6.31
CA SER A 587 -5.38 35.42 -7.09
C SER A 587 -6.76 36.10 -7.11
N LEU A 588 -7.85 35.34 -7.34
CA LEU A 588 -9.23 35.83 -7.30
C LEU A 588 -9.65 36.36 -5.92
N LYS A 589 -9.14 35.77 -4.84
CA LYS A 589 -9.42 36.23 -3.47
C LYS A 589 -8.64 37.47 -3.08
N THR A 590 -7.39 37.58 -3.54
CA THR A 590 -6.54 38.75 -3.24
C THR A 590 -7.08 40.02 -3.91
N SER A 591 -7.75 39.91 -5.06
CA SER A 591 -8.45 41.06 -5.68
C SER A 591 -9.73 41.44 -4.91
N ASN A 592 -10.55 40.47 -4.50
CA ASN A 592 -11.80 40.69 -3.77
C ASN A 592 -11.60 41.13 -2.31
N GLN A 593 -10.49 40.80 -1.65
CA GLN A 593 -10.20 41.28 -0.30
C GLN A 593 -9.85 42.78 -0.25
N LYS A 594 -9.43 43.39 -1.37
CA LYS A 594 -9.19 44.84 -1.45
C LYS A 594 -10.48 45.67 -1.49
N SER A 595 -11.65 45.06 -1.72
CA SER A 595 -12.94 45.77 -1.88
C SER A 595 -13.91 45.60 -0.70
N SER A 596 -13.62 44.76 0.29
CA SER A 596 -14.56 44.41 1.36
C SER A 596 -13.89 44.38 2.73
N GLY A 597 -13.76 45.55 3.35
CA GLY A 597 -13.41 45.72 4.75
C GLY A 597 -14.66 45.90 5.61
N ALA A 598 -15.30 44.81 6.02
CA ALA A 598 -16.36 44.86 7.02
C ALA A 598 -16.15 43.75 8.06
N GLU A 599 -15.92 44.17 9.30
CA GLU A 599 -15.70 43.31 10.45
C GLU A 599 -17.05 42.71 10.92
N GLU A 600 -17.22 41.40 10.79
CA GLU A 600 -18.51 40.72 11.04
C GLU A 600 -18.60 40.14 12.47
N ASN A 601 -19.65 40.54 13.21
CA ASN A 601 -19.95 40.17 14.59
C ASN A 601 -20.11 38.65 14.84
N ALA A 602 -19.74 38.18 16.04
CA ALA A 602 -19.79 36.77 16.46
C ALA A 602 -21.20 36.13 16.36
N ILE A 603 -22.26 36.91 16.56
CA ILE A 603 -23.66 36.44 16.44
C ILE A 603 -24.00 36.06 14.99
N ARG A 604 -23.54 36.84 13.99
CA ARG A 604 -23.72 36.50 12.57
C ARG A 604 -22.94 35.23 12.18
N LYS A 605 -21.79 34.97 12.80
CA LYS A 605 -21.03 33.72 12.62
C LYS A 605 -21.82 32.50 13.12
N MET A 606 -22.58 32.62 14.20
CA MET A 606 -23.43 31.53 14.70
C MET A 606 -24.63 31.26 13.76
N PHE A 607 -25.26 32.32 13.23
CA PHE A 607 -26.31 32.20 12.20
C PHE A 607 -25.80 31.60 10.87
N SER A 608 -24.49 31.71 10.59
CA SER A 608 -23.88 31.09 9.40
C SER A 608 -23.91 29.55 9.42
N SER A 609 -23.96 28.91 10.59
CA SER A 609 -24.12 27.46 10.71
C SER A 609 -25.49 26.98 10.22
N ILE A 610 -26.56 27.72 10.55
CA ILE A 610 -27.93 27.45 10.08
C ILE A 610 -28.05 27.70 8.58
N GLN A 611 -27.44 28.78 8.08
CA GLN A 611 -27.38 29.06 6.64
C GLN A 611 -26.57 28.01 5.86
N GLY A 612 -25.53 27.45 6.47
CA GLY A 612 -24.75 26.36 5.89
C GLY A 612 -25.57 25.08 5.71
N LEU A 613 -26.47 24.77 6.65
CA LEU A 613 -27.40 23.64 6.52
C LEU A 613 -28.43 23.88 5.40
N GLY A 614 -28.97 25.10 5.29
CA GLY A 614 -29.86 25.46 4.18
C GLY A 614 -29.19 25.37 2.81
N THR A 615 -27.92 25.81 2.71
CA THR A 615 -27.12 25.65 1.50
C THR A 615 -26.87 24.17 1.21
N TYR A 616 -26.50 23.40 2.23
CA TYR A 616 -26.23 21.96 2.13
C TYR A 616 -27.46 21.19 1.63
N SER A 617 -28.66 21.51 2.13
CA SER A 617 -29.91 20.85 1.72
C SER A 617 -30.30 21.09 0.27
N SER A 618 -29.87 22.22 -0.31
CA SER A 618 -30.15 22.52 -1.72
C SER A 618 -29.27 21.72 -2.69
N LEU A 619 -28.19 21.12 -2.19
CA LEU A 619 -27.23 20.40 -3.02
C LEU A 619 -27.67 18.99 -3.33
N SER A 620 -27.31 18.58 -4.54
CA SER A 620 -27.53 17.24 -5.08
C SER A 620 -26.94 16.11 -4.21
N VAL A 621 -25.95 16.42 -3.36
CA VAL A 621 -25.20 15.49 -2.48
C VAL A 621 -25.72 15.42 -1.04
N CYS A 622 -26.78 16.16 -0.70
CA CYS A 622 -27.34 16.18 0.64
C CYS A 622 -27.76 14.78 1.12
N LEU A 623 -28.53 14.04 0.31
CA LEU A 623 -28.99 12.69 0.65
C LEU A 623 -27.83 11.68 0.83
N PRO A 624 -26.84 11.60 -0.07
CA PRO A 624 -25.63 10.80 0.17
C PRO A 624 -24.90 11.15 1.47
N GLY A 625 -24.77 12.44 1.78
CA GLY A 625 -24.13 12.88 3.02
C GLY A 625 -24.94 12.59 4.28
N LEU A 626 -26.27 12.61 4.19
CA LEU A 626 -27.16 12.16 5.27
C LEU A 626 -27.03 10.64 5.47
N SER A 627 -26.97 9.85 4.40
CA SER A 627 -26.68 8.41 4.49
C SER A 627 -25.36 8.16 5.18
N LEU A 628 -24.28 8.87 4.85
CA LEU A 628 -23.00 8.75 5.54
C LEU A 628 -23.12 9.11 7.03
N ALA A 629 -23.83 10.20 7.36
CA ALA A 629 -23.97 10.64 8.75
C ALA A 629 -24.76 9.63 9.61
N LEU A 630 -25.77 8.96 9.04
CA LEU A 630 -26.51 7.88 9.72
C LEU A 630 -25.61 6.69 10.10
N LEU A 631 -24.53 6.44 9.36
CA LEU A 631 -23.55 5.40 9.73
C LEU A 631 -22.82 5.74 11.04
N TYR A 632 -22.67 7.02 11.39
CA TYR A 632 -22.03 7.44 12.65
C TYR A 632 -22.88 7.17 13.89
N MET A 633 -24.19 6.90 13.72
CA MET A 633 -25.08 6.55 14.82
C MET A 633 -24.90 5.12 15.33
N THR A 634 -24.14 4.27 14.62
CA THR A 634 -23.97 2.86 14.97
C THR A 634 -23.11 2.65 16.22
N VAL A 635 -23.54 1.76 17.13
CA VAL A 635 -22.67 1.22 18.20
C VAL A 635 -21.88 -0.01 17.72
N LEU A 636 -22.20 -0.56 16.54
CA LEU A 636 -21.63 -1.81 16.02
C LEU A 636 -20.23 -1.63 15.43
N SER A 637 -19.35 -1.16 16.30
CA SER A 637 -18.00 -0.72 16.01
C SER A 637 -17.12 -1.15 17.20
N PHE A 638 -15.79 -1.25 17.01
CA PHE A 638 -14.87 -1.49 18.12
C PHE A 638 -14.65 -0.18 18.90
N ASP A 639 -15.72 0.40 19.42
CA ASP A 639 -15.73 1.57 20.28
C ASP A 639 -15.83 1.16 21.77
N SER A 640 -15.75 2.14 22.67
CA SER A 640 -15.77 1.90 24.11
C SER A 640 -17.03 1.17 24.59
N VAL A 641 -18.16 1.33 23.90
CA VAL A 641 -19.47 0.82 24.33
C VAL A 641 -19.55 -0.67 24.03
N THR A 642 -19.28 -1.05 22.77
CA THR A 642 -19.31 -2.47 22.39
C THR A 642 -18.17 -3.25 23.02
N ARG A 643 -17.00 -2.62 23.23
CA ARG A 643 -15.92 -3.26 24.00
C ARG A 643 -16.35 -3.58 25.43
N ALA A 644 -17.05 -2.67 26.12
CA ALA A 644 -17.52 -2.92 27.47
C ALA A 644 -18.52 -4.10 27.52
N TYR A 645 -19.47 -4.15 26.59
CA TYR A 645 -20.44 -5.26 26.49
C TYR A 645 -19.74 -6.61 26.25
N VAL A 646 -18.83 -6.67 25.27
CA VAL A 646 -18.18 -7.93 24.87
C VAL A 646 -17.21 -8.46 25.94
N ILE A 647 -16.57 -7.57 26.70
CA ILE A 647 -15.73 -7.96 27.86
C ILE A 647 -16.58 -8.54 28.99
N GLU A 648 -17.73 -7.92 29.29
CA GLU A 648 -18.67 -8.41 30.31
C GLU A 648 -19.21 -9.80 29.97
N GLU A 649 -19.46 -10.07 28.68
CA GLU A 649 -19.83 -11.39 28.16
C GLU A 649 -18.68 -12.44 28.21
N GLY A 650 -17.51 -12.07 28.73
CA GLY A 650 -16.40 -12.98 28.99
C GLY A 650 -15.33 -13.05 27.90
N LEU A 651 -15.34 -12.13 26.92
CA LEU A 651 -14.25 -12.05 25.94
C LEU A 651 -13.00 -11.42 26.58
N SER A 652 -11.84 -12.06 26.38
CA SER A 652 -10.57 -11.45 26.82
C SER A 652 -10.21 -10.22 25.98
N GLU A 653 -9.61 -9.23 26.63
CA GLU A 653 -9.11 -8.01 25.99
C GLU A 653 -8.11 -8.31 24.85
N VAL A 654 -7.34 -9.39 24.98
CA VAL A 654 -6.38 -9.85 23.96
C VAL A 654 -7.11 -10.26 22.68
N VAL A 655 -8.18 -11.06 22.79
CA VAL A 655 -8.96 -11.50 21.63
C VAL A 655 -9.68 -10.31 20.98
N LEU A 656 -10.21 -9.39 21.80
CA LEU A 656 -10.79 -8.14 21.32
C LEU A 656 -9.79 -7.28 20.55
N GLY A 657 -8.54 -7.20 21.02
CA GLY A 657 -7.44 -6.53 20.34
C GLY A 657 -7.11 -7.15 18.97
N ILE A 658 -7.05 -8.47 18.89
CA ILE A 658 -6.83 -9.21 17.63
C ILE A 658 -7.97 -8.94 16.63
N LEU A 659 -9.23 -8.99 17.08
CA LEU A 659 -10.39 -8.79 16.20
C LEU A 659 -10.50 -7.34 15.74
N ASN A 660 -10.14 -6.36 16.57
CA ASN A 660 -10.02 -4.97 16.17
C ASN A 660 -8.93 -4.76 15.09
N ALA A 661 -7.79 -5.45 15.23
CA ALA A 661 -6.75 -5.45 14.20
C ALA A 661 -7.25 -6.08 12.89
N ALA A 662 -7.97 -7.20 12.96
CA ALA A 662 -8.58 -7.84 11.80
C ALA A 662 -9.60 -6.93 11.08
N GLY A 663 -10.46 -6.24 11.84
CA GLY A 663 -11.40 -5.26 11.27
C GLY A 663 -10.70 -4.08 10.58
N SER A 664 -9.54 -3.66 11.11
CA SER A 664 -8.72 -2.62 10.49
C SER A 664 -8.09 -3.10 9.17
N ILE A 665 -7.62 -4.35 9.10
CA ILE A 665 -7.11 -4.96 7.86
C ILE A 665 -8.21 -5.06 6.81
N ILE A 666 -9.40 -5.54 7.17
CA ILE A 666 -10.56 -5.63 6.26
C ILE A 666 -10.94 -4.24 5.74
N GLY A 667 -10.89 -3.22 6.60
CA GLY A 667 -11.11 -1.85 6.17
C GLY A 667 -10.09 -1.35 5.15
N VAL A 668 -8.80 -1.66 5.36
CA VAL A 668 -7.74 -1.37 4.38
C VAL A 668 -8.00 -2.12 3.06
N ILE A 669 -8.44 -3.37 3.08
CA ILE A 669 -8.83 -4.11 1.86
C ILE A 669 -9.95 -3.39 1.11
N GLY A 670 -10.97 -2.89 1.82
CA GLY A 670 -12.04 -2.07 1.23
C GLY A 670 -11.52 -0.86 0.46
N THR A 671 -10.49 -0.18 0.98
CA THR A 671 -9.86 0.95 0.28
C THR A 671 -9.05 0.53 -0.96
N PHE A 672 -8.48 -0.67 -1.01
CA PHE A 672 -7.83 -1.18 -2.22
C PHE A 672 -8.84 -1.54 -3.30
N MET A 673 -10.00 -2.08 -2.91
CA MET A 673 -11.07 -2.45 -3.84
C MET A 673 -11.85 -1.24 -4.35
N TYR A 674 -11.91 -0.15 -3.59
CA TYR A 674 -12.68 1.05 -3.96
C TYR A 674 -12.34 1.61 -5.37
N PRO A 675 -11.07 1.91 -5.72
CA PRO A 675 -10.75 2.41 -7.07
C PRO A 675 -11.09 1.40 -8.17
N VAL A 676 -10.95 0.10 -7.89
CA VAL A 676 -11.32 -0.99 -8.83
C VAL A 676 -12.84 -0.96 -9.10
N PHE A 677 -13.65 -0.81 -8.05
CA PHE A 677 -15.10 -0.69 -8.19
C PHE A 677 -15.53 0.60 -8.89
N VAL A 678 -14.90 1.74 -8.60
CA VAL A 678 -15.17 3.00 -9.29
C VAL A 678 -14.90 2.87 -10.78
N LYS A 679 -13.75 2.28 -11.17
CA LYS A 679 -13.37 2.08 -12.57
C LYS A 679 -14.31 1.12 -13.29
N ARG A 680 -14.73 0.01 -12.65
CA ARG A 680 -15.57 -1.03 -13.29
C ARG A 680 -17.07 -0.72 -13.29
N THR A 681 -17.58 -0.14 -12.22
CA THR A 681 -19.04 0.00 -12.00
C THR A 681 -19.51 1.44 -11.95
N GLY A 682 -18.59 2.41 -11.88
CA GLY A 682 -18.90 3.82 -11.69
C GLY A 682 -19.09 4.20 -10.22
N LEU A 683 -18.87 5.49 -9.92
CA LEU A 683 -18.87 6.02 -8.55
C LEU A 683 -20.20 5.79 -7.80
N VAL A 684 -21.34 6.09 -8.44
CA VAL A 684 -22.65 6.00 -7.78
C VAL A 684 -22.99 4.56 -7.39
N ARG A 685 -22.78 3.60 -8.29
CA ARG A 685 -23.04 2.16 -8.05
C ARG A 685 -22.07 1.58 -7.02
N THR A 686 -20.81 2.03 -7.02
CA THR A 686 -19.83 1.66 -5.99
C THR A 686 -20.34 1.99 -4.58
N GLY A 687 -21.02 3.13 -4.41
CA GLY A 687 -21.65 3.46 -3.12
C GLY A 687 -22.78 2.50 -2.74
N VAL A 688 -23.62 2.10 -3.70
CA VAL A 688 -24.68 1.10 -3.45
C VAL A 688 -24.05 -0.20 -2.97
N ILE A 689 -22.98 -0.66 -3.62
CA ILE A 689 -22.22 -1.84 -3.21
C ILE A 689 -21.67 -1.68 -1.79
N GLY A 690 -21.07 -0.53 -1.46
CA GLY A 690 -20.54 -0.25 -0.13
C GLY A 690 -21.60 -0.31 0.97
N PHE A 691 -22.69 0.46 0.82
CA PHE A 691 -23.78 0.54 1.79
C PHE A 691 -24.50 -0.80 2.01
N TRP A 692 -24.81 -1.54 0.93
CA TRP A 692 -25.45 -2.84 1.07
C TRP A 692 -24.50 -3.92 1.58
N SER A 693 -23.22 -3.89 1.20
CA SER A 693 -22.22 -4.80 1.77
C SER A 693 -22.08 -4.60 3.28
N GLU A 694 -22.05 -3.35 3.76
CA GLU A 694 -22.02 -3.04 5.19
C GLU A 694 -23.27 -3.59 5.90
N PHE A 695 -24.46 -3.28 5.39
CA PHE A 695 -25.72 -3.76 5.96
C PHE A 695 -25.80 -5.28 5.99
N SER A 696 -25.44 -5.97 4.90
CA SER A 696 -25.47 -7.44 4.83
C SER A 696 -24.58 -8.09 5.88
N MET A 697 -23.40 -7.53 6.16
CA MET A 697 -22.53 -8.06 7.23
C MET A 697 -23.10 -7.79 8.62
N LEU A 698 -23.84 -6.69 8.82
CA LEU A 698 -24.51 -6.37 10.08
C LEU A 698 -25.74 -7.24 10.36
N ILE A 699 -26.27 -7.98 9.37
CA ILE A 699 -27.31 -8.99 9.62
C ILE A 699 -26.78 -10.07 10.58
N LEU A 700 -25.47 -10.38 10.54
CA LEU A 700 -24.84 -11.29 11.51
C LEU A 700 -25.00 -10.76 12.95
N CYS A 701 -24.89 -9.45 13.15
CA CYS A 701 -25.13 -8.82 14.45
C CYS A 701 -26.59 -8.97 14.90
N LEU A 702 -27.57 -8.87 14.00
CA LEU A 702 -28.98 -9.15 14.35
C LEU A 702 -29.19 -10.62 14.68
N LEU A 703 -28.64 -11.53 13.88
CA LEU A 703 -28.74 -12.98 14.11
C LEU A 703 -28.11 -13.38 15.45
N SER A 704 -27.10 -12.65 15.92
CA SER A 704 -26.50 -12.87 17.24
C SER A 704 -27.53 -12.80 18.38
N LEU A 705 -28.60 -12.01 18.22
CA LEU A 705 -29.65 -11.86 19.23
C LEU A 705 -30.53 -13.10 19.38
N PHE A 706 -30.57 -13.97 18.36
CA PHE A 706 -31.49 -15.10 18.28
C PHE A 706 -30.83 -16.48 18.46
N VAL A 707 -29.51 -16.53 18.64
CA VAL A 707 -28.75 -17.78 18.79
C VAL A 707 -28.39 -18.07 20.25
N HIS A 708 -27.96 -19.32 20.51
CA HIS A 708 -27.58 -19.78 21.84
C HIS A 708 -26.46 -18.91 22.45
N GLY A 709 -26.63 -18.56 23.74
CA GLY A 709 -25.75 -17.64 24.46
C GLY A 709 -26.08 -16.15 24.27
N SER A 710 -27.22 -15.81 23.66
CA SER A 710 -27.75 -14.44 23.61
C SER A 710 -28.38 -14.04 24.94
N THR A 711 -28.14 -12.80 25.38
CA THR A 711 -28.80 -12.17 26.54
C THR A 711 -30.23 -11.70 26.24
N PHE A 712 -30.59 -11.56 24.96
CA PHE A 712 -31.89 -11.07 24.52
C PHE A 712 -33.01 -12.11 24.67
N ILE A 713 -32.72 -13.36 24.32
CA ILE A 713 -33.64 -14.48 24.53
C ILE A 713 -33.00 -15.38 25.59
N PRO A 714 -33.59 -15.53 26.79
CA PRO A 714 -33.11 -16.49 27.77
C PRO A 714 -33.35 -17.91 27.23
N TYR A 715 -32.42 -18.38 26.40
CA TYR A 715 -32.55 -19.62 25.63
C TYR A 715 -32.73 -20.83 26.56
N GLN A 716 -32.12 -20.77 27.74
CA GLN A 716 -32.24 -21.76 28.81
C GLN A 716 -33.66 -21.83 29.43
N LYS A 717 -34.45 -20.75 29.33
CA LYS A 717 -35.84 -20.67 29.80
C LYS A 717 -36.85 -21.20 28.77
N TYR A 718 -36.56 -21.04 27.47
CA TYR A 718 -37.48 -21.40 26.39
C TYR A 718 -37.14 -22.72 25.68
N PHE A 719 -35.88 -23.16 25.76
CA PHE A 719 -35.38 -24.40 25.16
C PHE A 719 -34.48 -25.18 26.13
N PRO A 720 -35.04 -25.69 27.25
CA PRO A 720 -34.27 -26.44 28.25
C PRO A 720 -33.61 -27.71 27.68
N ASP A 721 -34.21 -28.30 26.63
CA ASP A 721 -33.73 -29.53 25.98
C ASP A 721 -32.88 -29.29 24.74
N ALA A 722 -32.57 -28.04 24.38
CA ALA A 722 -31.62 -27.71 23.31
C ALA A 722 -30.18 -27.93 23.81
N CYS A 723 -29.89 -29.18 24.16
CA CYS A 723 -28.60 -29.68 24.53
C CYS A 723 -27.77 -29.84 23.26
N PHE A 724 -27.14 -28.76 22.79
CA PHE A 724 -25.79 -28.90 22.24
C PHE A 724 -24.88 -29.24 23.41
N SER A 725 -25.04 -30.48 23.90
CA SER A 725 -24.04 -31.13 24.72
C SER A 725 -22.76 -31.06 23.93
N GLY A 726 -21.77 -30.37 24.49
CA GLY A 726 -20.36 -30.55 24.16
C GLY A 726 -20.00 -32.01 24.42
N ARG A 727 -20.40 -32.92 23.52
CA ARG A 727 -19.85 -34.26 23.46
C ARG A 727 -18.44 -34.13 22.91
N ARG A 728 -17.50 -34.08 23.85
CA ARG A 728 -16.06 -34.37 23.76
C ARG A 728 -15.38 -33.86 22.49
N ALA A 729 -14.82 -32.66 22.58
CA ALA A 729 -13.62 -32.29 21.83
C ALA A 729 -12.35 -32.72 22.60
N ASP A 730 -12.36 -33.91 23.23
CA ASP A 730 -11.20 -34.43 23.99
C ASP A 730 -10.15 -35.11 23.09
N SER A 731 -10.31 -35.08 21.76
CA SER A 731 -9.37 -35.71 20.81
C SER A 731 -8.71 -34.76 19.81
N LEU A 732 -8.83 -33.43 19.99
CA LEU A 732 -8.04 -32.42 19.25
C LEU A 732 -7.29 -31.50 20.23
N HIS A 733 -6.50 -32.10 21.12
CA HIS A 733 -5.69 -31.38 22.12
C HIS A 733 -4.27 -31.04 21.65
N SER A 734 -4.00 -31.13 20.34
CA SER A 734 -2.72 -30.74 19.77
C SER A 734 -2.97 -29.89 18.54
N ILE A 735 -2.35 -28.72 18.52
CA ILE A 735 -2.54 -27.60 17.58
C ILE A 735 -3.70 -26.69 18.00
N ASN A 736 -3.36 -25.54 18.59
CA ASN A 736 -3.85 -24.20 18.25
C ASN A 736 -3.97 -23.27 19.48
N LEU A 737 -3.27 -22.13 19.42
CA LEU A 737 -3.33 -21.06 20.43
C LEU A 737 -4.68 -20.27 20.42
N ILE A 738 -5.57 -20.57 19.46
CA ILE A 738 -6.82 -19.82 19.18
C ILE A 738 -8.09 -20.54 19.70
N PRO A 739 -8.29 -21.86 19.54
CA PRO A 739 -9.45 -22.61 20.04
C PRO A 739 -9.52 -22.75 21.56
N TYR A 740 -8.40 -22.69 22.28
CA TYR A 740 -8.42 -22.79 23.76
C TYR A 740 -9.20 -21.62 24.38
N TYR A 741 -9.07 -20.41 23.84
CA TYR A 741 -9.84 -19.24 24.29
C TYR A 741 -11.22 -19.14 23.63
N CYS A 742 -11.40 -19.58 22.37
CA CYS A 742 -12.70 -19.56 21.69
C CYS A 742 -13.69 -20.66 22.15
N SER A 743 -13.21 -21.78 22.71
CA SER A 743 -14.07 -22.91 23.12
C SER A 743 -15.01 -22.60 24.31
N LYS A 744 -14.80 -21.49 25.01
CA LYS A 744 -15.66 -20.99 26.10
C LYS A 744 -16.55 -19.80 25.70
N LEU A 745 -16.46 -19.30 24.46
CA LEU A 745 -17.24 -18.15 24.03
C LEU A 745 -18.67 -18.53 23.63
N ASN A 746 -19.63 -17.72 24.05
CA ASN A 746 -21.00 -17.78 23.55
C ASN A 746 -21.01 -17.55 22.03
N PHE A 747 -21.67 -18.45 21.29
CA PHE A 747 -21.76 -18.38 19.82
C PHE A 747 -22.40 -17.06 19.35
N SER A 748 -23.33 -16.51 20.13
CA SER A 748 -23.89 -15.16 19.95
C SER A 748 -22.81 -14.08 19.87
N VAL A 749 -21.89 -14.05 20.85
CA VAL A 749 -20.82 -13.04 20.94
C VAL A 749 -19.86 -13.15 19.75
N LEU A 750 -19.52 -14.38 19.34
CA LEU A 750 -18.68 -14.61 18.15
C LEU A 750 -19.33 -14.06 16.88
N LEU A 751 -20.63 -14.31 16.69
CA LEU A 751 -21.38 -13.85 15.53
C LEU A 751 -21.52 -12.33 15.50
N LEU A 752 -21.75 -11.71 16.67
CA LEU A 752 -21.75 -10.25 16.84
C LEU A 752 -20.42 -9.63 16.40
N ILE A 753 -19.30 -10.16 16.89
CA ILE A 753 -17.98 -9.60 16.57
C ILE A 753 -17.58 -9.86 15.12
N ALA A 754 -17.96 -11.02 14.56
CA ALA A 754 -17.76 -11.30 13.14
C ALA A 754 -18.48 -10.27 12.26
N GLY A 755 -19.74 -9.94 12.56
CA GLY A 755 -20.47 -8.88 11.87
C GLY A 755 -19.82 -7.50 12.01
N ILE A 756 -19.34 -7.15 13.21
CA ILE A 756 -18.60 -5.89 13.47
C ILE A 756 -17.30 -5.80 12.66
N THR A 757 -16.61 -6.94 12.52
CA THR A 757 -15.31 -7.05 11.85
C THR A 757 -15.47 -6.98 10.33
N LEU A 758 -16.43 -7.72 9.78
CA LEU A 758 -16.63 -7.85 8.33
C LEU A 758 -17.28 -6.61 7.71
N ASN A 759 -18.16 -5.89 8.44
CA ASN A 759 -18.84 -4.71 7.90
C ASN A 759 -17.88 -3.58 7.50
N ARG A 760 -16.65 -3.58 8.04
CA ARG A 760 -15.63 -2.56 7.75
C ARG A 760 -15.29 -2.48 6.27
N PHE A 761 -15.43 -3.58 5.53
CA PHE A 761 -15.23 -3.59 4.08
C PHE A 761 -16.22 -2.63 3.38
N GLY A 762 -17.51 -2.79 3.64
CA GLY A 762 -18.57 -1.96 3.05
C GLY A 762 -18.52 -0.51 3.54
N LEU A 763 -18.28 -0.31 4.84
CA LEU A 763 -18.21 1.02 5.46
C LEU A 763 -17.20 1.94 4.77
N TRP A 764 -15.98 1.45 4.52
CA TRP A 764 -14.94 2.29 3.92
C TRP A 764 -15.18 2.56 2.43
N ILE A 765 -15.85 1.66 1.72
CA ILE A 765 -16.29 1.89 0.34
C ILE A 765 -17.39 2.96 0.30
N ALA A 766 -18.37 2.88 1.21
CA ALA A 766 -19.46 3.84 1.33
C ALA A 766 -18.93 5.25 1.68
N ASP A 767 -18.07 5.35 2.69
CA ASP A 767 -17.42 6.59 3.10
C ASP A 767 -16.62 7.22 1.94
N LEU A 768 -15.74 6.47 1.28
CA LEU A 768 -14.95 6.97 0.15
C LEU A 768 -15.85 7.46 -1.00
N THR A 769 -16.94 6.73 -1.27
CA THR A 769 -17.90 7.10 -2.32
C THR A 769 -18.57 8.45 -2.03
N VAL A 770 -19.15 8.60 -0.83
CA VAL A 770 -19.83 9.86 -0.46
C VAL A 770 -18.83 11.01 -0.42
N ASN A 771 -17.62 10.76 0.07
CA ASN A 771 -16.57 11.77 0.10
C ASN A 771 -16.19 12.25 -1.31
N GLN A 772 -16.04 11.34 -2.27
CA GLN A 772 -15.75 11.69 -3.65
C GLN A 772 -16.95 12.34 -4.36
N LEU A 773 -18.19 11.91 -4.09
CA LEU A 773 -19.39 12.57 -4.62
C LEU A 773 -19.45 14.04 -4.20
N GLN A 774 -19.12 14.34 -2.94
CA GLN A 774 -19.04 15.71 -2.45
C GLN A 774 -17.87 16.48 -3.07
N GLN A 775 -16.74 15.84 -3.37
CA GLN A 775 -15.63 16.50 -4.05
C GLN A 775 -15.97 16.87 -5.50
N GLU A 776 -16.67 15.99 -6.23
CA GLU A 776 -17.01 16.20 -7.65
C GLU A 776 -18.19 17.15 -7.85
N ARG A 777 -19.20 17.11 -6.97
CA ARG A 777 -20.48 17.81 -7.18
C ARG A 777 -20.63 19.10 -6.39
N VAL A 778 -19.64 19.48 -5.57
CA VAL A 778 -19.65 20.73 -4.80
C VAL A 778 -18.75 21.76 -5.48
N PRO A 779 -19.30 22.95 -5.84
CA PRO A 779 -18.55 24.05 -6.42
C PRO A 779 -17.37 24.50 -5.55
N GLU A 780 -16.28 24.92 -6.18
CA GLU A 780 -15.02 25.25 -5.53
C GLU A 780 -15.11 26.37 -4.48
N GLU A 781 -16.06 27.30 -4.63
CA GLU A 781 -16.22 28.43 -3.71
C GLU A 781 -16.82 28.03 -2.36
N ILE A 782 -17.48 26.87 -2.27
CA ILE A 782 -18.23 26.44 -1.07
C ILE A 782 -17.76 25.09 -0.51
N ARG A 783 -16.66 24.52 -1.01
CA ARG A 783 -16.14 23.20 -0.58
C ARG A 783 -15.84 23.16 0.92
N GLY A 784 -15.27 24.22 1.47
CA GLY A 784 -14.96 24.34 2.90
C GLY A 784 -16.22 24.32 3.76
N ARG A 785 -17.20 25.19 3.45
CA ARG A 785 -18.49 25.28 4.16
C ARG A 785 -19.21 23.94 4.15
N ILE A 786 -19.30 23.29 2.99
CA ILE A 786 -20.00 22.00 2.85
C ILE A 786 -19.26 20.89 3.58
N GLY A 787 -17.92 20.86 3.54
CA GLY A 787 -17.12 19.94 4.35
C GLY A 787 -17.32 20.14 5.86
N GLY A 788 -17.38 21.41 6.30
CA GLY A 788 -17.68 21.77 7.69
C GLY A 788 -19.06 21.29 8.12
N THR A 789 -20.09 21.56 7.32
CA THR A 789 -21.48 21.12 7.60
C THR A 789 -21.58 19.58 7.64
N GLN A 790 -20.93 18.86 6.73
CA GLN A 790 -20.94 17.39 6.75
C GLN A 790 -20.32 16.84 8.04
N ASN A 791 -19.19 17.41 8.49
CA ASN A 791 -18.56 16.97 9.74
C ASN A 791 -19.46 17.26 10.96
N SER A 792 -20.10 18.43 11.01
CA SER A 792 -21.07 18.75 12.06
C SER A 792 -22.27 17.78 12.05
N LEU A 793 -22.75 17.38 10.86
CA LEU A 793 -23.82 16.39 10.72
C LEU A 793 -23.39 15.01 11.21
N ASN A 794 -22.19 14.54 10.85
CA ASN A 794 -21.65 13.27 11.35
C ASN A 794 -21.57 13.26 12.88
N GLN A 795 -21.04 14.34 13.48
CA GLN A 795 -20.91 14.44 14.93
C GLN A 795 -22.26 14.58 15.65
N PHE A 796 -23.26 15.15 15.00
CA PHE A 796 -24.62 15.18 15.55
C PHE A 796 -25.20 13.77 15.68
N PHE A 797 -25.08 12.92 14.66
CA PHE A 797 -25.54 11.52 14.73
C PHE A 797 -24.69 10.66 15.68
N ASP A 798 -23.38 10.93 15.78
CA ASP A 798 -22.53 10.31 16.80
C ASP A 798 -22.98 10.72 18.23
N MET A 799 -23.38 11.97 18.45
CA MET A 799 -23.93 12.43 19.72
C MET A 799 -25.27 11.77 20.06
N LEU A 800 -26.16 11.58 19.07
CA LEU A 800 -27.44 10.88 19.27
C LEU A 800 -27.23 9.45 19.76
N ARG A 801 -26.22 8.76 19.23
CA ARG A 801 -25.81 7.43 19.71
C ARG A 801 -25.48 7.45 21.20
N TYR A 802 -24.69 8.42 21.67
CA TYR A 802 -24.37 8.55 23.09
C TYR A 802 -25.60 8.86 23.96
N ILE A 803 -26.51 9.69 23.46
CA ILE A 803 -27.77 9.99 24.16
C ILE A 803 -28.62 8.72 24.33
N LEU A 804 -28.70 7.87 23.30
CA LEU A 804 -29.42 6.60 23.39
C LEU A 804 -28.83 5.68 24.46
N ILE A 805 -27.50 5.61 24.58
CA ILE A 805 -26.82 4.80 25.61
C ILE A 805 -27.13 5.33 27.02
N ILE A 806 -27.27 6.64 27.19
CA ILE A 806 -27.65 7.24 28.49
C ILE A 806 -29.10 6.88 28.84
N ILE A 807 -30.01 6.86 27.85
CA ILE A 807 -31.42 6.52 28.05
C ILE A 807 -31.62 5.03 28.34
N LEU A 808 -30.83 4.16 27.70
CA LEU A 808 -30.88 2.70 27.85
C LEU A 808 -29.52 2.17 28.35
N PRO A 809 -29.19 2.36 29.65
CA PRO A 809 -27.84 2.12 30.17
C PRO A 809 -27.58 0.66 30.57
N GLU A 810 -28.61 -0.16 30.73
CA GLU A 810 -28.46 -1.53 31.22
C GLU A 810 -27.89 -2.47 30.14
N MET A 811 -26.98 -3.38 30.50
CA MET A 811 -26.39 -4.34 29.56
C MET A 811 -27.43 -5.31 28.95
N SER A 812 -28.48 -5.64 29.71
CA SER A 812 -29.65 -6.40 29.23
C SER A 812 -30.37 -5.71 28.06
N GLN A 813 -30.26 -4.39 27.98
CA GLN A 813 -30.88 -3.54 26.96
C GLN A 813 -29.95 -3.32 25.75
N PHE A 814 -28.73 -3.87 25.75
CA PHE A 814 -27.78 -3.68 24.64
C PHE A 814 -28.30 -4.21 23.29
N SER A 815 -29.17 -5.20 23.33
CA SER A 815 -29.93 -5.70 22.17
C SER A 815 -30.71 -4.60 21.43
N TYR A 816 -31.28 -3.62 22.14
CA TYR A 816 -31.95 -2.47 21.52
C TYR A 816 -30.98 -1.57 20.77
N HIS A 817 -29.76 -1.37 21.30
CA HIS A 817 -28.71 -0.61 20.63
C HIS A 817 -28.23 -1.28 19.35
N ILE A 818 -28.13 -2.62 19.36
CA ILE A 818 -27.83 -3.43 18.17
C ILE A 818 -28.93 -3.21 17.11
N CYS A 819 -30.21 -3.36 17.48
CA CYS A 819 -31.34 -3.17 16.56
C CYS A 819 -31.40 -1.75 15.98
N LEU A 820 -31.25 -0.71 16.81
CA LEU A 820 -31.26 0.69 16.37
C LEU A 820 -30.09 1.00 15.43
N SER A 821 -28.91 0.42 15.70
CA SER A 821 -27.73 0.57 14.84
C SER A 821 -27.97 -0.04 13.46
N VAL A 822 -28.49 -1.27 13.40
CA VAL A 822 -28.77 -1.92 12.12
C VAL A 822 -29.91 -1.21 11.37
N LEU A 823 -30.91 -0.70 12.08
CA LEU A 823 -31.96 0.13 11.49
C LEU A 823 -31.41 1.43 10.90
N SER A 824 -30.46 2.09 11.58
CA SER A 824 -29.81 3.30 11.07
C SER A 824 -29.03 3.00 9.78
N VAL A 825 -28.24 1.93 9.76
CA VAL A 825 -27.47 1.52 8.57
C VAL A 825 -28.38 1.09 7.43
N PHE A 826 -29.46 0.35 7.71
CA PHE A 826 -30.47 0.01 6.70
C PHE A 826 -31.10 1.26 6.09
N THR A 827 -31.47 2.23 6.93
CA THR A 827 -32.05 3.51 6.51
C THR A 827 -31.07 4.30 5.67
N ALA A 828 -29.79 4.33 6.05
CA ALA A 828 -28.71 4.95 5.27
C ALA A 828 -28.61 4.33 3.87
N SER A 829 -28.59 2.99 3.78
CA SER A 829 -28.54 2.24 2.53
C SER A 829 -29.77 2.50 1.65
N LEU A 830 -30.96 2.58 2.25
CA LEU A 830 -32.19 2.89 1.53
C LEU A 830 -32.19 4.31 0.98
N ILE A 831 -31.85 5.32 1.79
CA ILE A 831 -31.76 6.72 1.36
C ILE A 831 -30.77 6.88 0.21
N TYR A 832 -29.59 6.25 0.32
CA TYR A 832 -28.57 6.30 -0.74
C TYR A 832 -29.07 5.63 -2.02
N THR A 833 -29.74 4.48 -1.88
CA THR A 833 -30.30 3.74 -3.02
C THR A 833 -31.41 4.55 -3.72
N ILE A 834 -32.35 5.13 -2.98
CA ILE A 834 -33.41 5.99 -3.53
C ILE A 834 -32.79 7.17 -4.29
N TRP A 835 -31.81 7.83 -3.68
CA TRP A 835 -31.06 8.90 -4.34
C TRP A 835 -30.37 8.42 -5.62
N SER A 836 -29.75 7.24 -5.60
CA SER A 836 -29.08 6.67 -6.77
C SER A 836 -30.06 6.36 -7.92
N CYS A 837 -31.25 5.84 -7.61
CA CYS A 837 -32.27 5.48 -8.58
C CYS A 837 -32.90 6.70 -9.25
N SER A 838 -33.15 7.77 -8.48
CA SER A 838 -33.74 9.03 -9.00
C SER A 838 -32.83 9.79 -9.97
N ARG A 839 -31.58 9.37 -10.15
CA ARG A 839 -30.61 9.97 -11.08
C ARG A 839 -30.04 8.99 -12.10
N SER A 840 -30.71 7.85 -12.31
CA SER A 840 -30.22 6.82 -13.24
C SER A 840 -30.18 7.27 -14.71
N SER A 841 -30.94 8.29 -15.09
CA SER A 841 -30.96 8.89 -16.43
C SER A 841 -29.73 9.74 -16.77
N GLN A 842 -28.86 10.05 -15.81
CA GLN A 842 -27.57 10.75 -16.01
C GLN A 842 -26.35 9.79 -15.87
N LEU A 843 -26.57 8.47 -15.86
CA LEU A 843 -25.55 7.44 -15.60
C LEU A 843 -24.91 6.85 -16.87
N VAL A 844 -25.11 7.44 -18.05
CA VAL A 844 -24.37 7.06 -19.26
C VAL A 844 -22.95 7.62 -19.12
N PRO A 845 -21.87 6.83 -19.37
CA PRO A 845 -20.52 7.36 -19.36
C PRO A 845 -20.40 8.52 -20.38
N PRO A 846 -19.62 9.57 -20.09
CA PRO A 846 -19.34 10.61 -21.06
C PRO A 846 -18.34 10.05 -22.08
N SER A 847 -18.83 9.26 -23.03
CA SER A 847 -18.10 8.82 -24.22
C SER A 847 -18.71 9.39 -25.49
N ALA A 848 -19.52 10.45 -25.40
CA ALA A 848 -20.11 11.12 -26.57
C ALA A 848 -20.12 12.66 -26.50
N ASP A 849 -19.79 13.29 -25.36
CA ASP A 849 -19.84 14.76 -25.22
C ASP A 849 -18.48 15.45 -25.35
N VAL A 850 -17.38 14.69 -25.48
CA VAL A 850 -16.04 15.26 -25.74
C VAL A 850 -15.89 15.65 -27.22
N GLU A 851 -16.50 14.91 -28.15
CA GLU A 851 -16.59 15.32 -29.55
C GLU A 851 -17.40 16.62 -29.72
N MET A 852 -18.38 16.88 -28.85
CA MET A 852 -19.20 18.10 -28.94
C MET A 852 -18.51 19.34 -28.36
N CYS A 853 -17.53 19.19 -27.46
CA CYS A 853 -16.71 20.31 -26.98
C CYS A 853 -15.55 20.63 -27.93
N GLU A 854 -14.92 19.63 -28.56
CA GLU A 854 -13.88 19.86 -29.57
C GLU A 854 -14.47 20.42 -30.87
N THR A 855 -15.63 19.96 -31.32
CA THR A 855 -16.33 20.55 -32.48
C THR A 855 -16.83 21.97 -32.23
N ASN A 856 -17.16 22.35 -30.98
CA ASN A 856 -17.54 23.73 -30.64
C ASN A 856 -16.34 24.67 -30.47
N LEU A 857 -15.16 24.14 -30.11
CA LEU A 857 -13.90 24.90 -30.08
C LEU A 857 -13.29 25.06 -31.48
N GLU A 858 -13.48 24.08 -32.36
CA GLU A 858 -13.13 24.20 -33.79
C GLU A 858 -14.13 25.12 -34.51
N SER A 859 -15.44 24.98 -34.31
CA SER A 859 -16.43 25.89 -34.94
C SER A 859 -16.27 27.35 -34.47
N SER A 860 -15.92 27.58 -33.19
CA SER A 860 -15.64 28.93 -32.69
C SER A 860 -14.34 29.52 -33.23
N LYS A 861 -13.35 28.70 -33.64
CA LYS A 861 -12.11 29.15 -34.30
C LYS A 861 -12.32 29.42 -35.79
N THR A 862 -13.18 28.64 -36.45
CA THR A 862 -13.55 28.88 -37.86
C THR A 862 -14.38 30.14 -38.01
N ILE A 863 -15.32 30.40 -37.08
CA ILE A 863 -16.15 31.63 -37.07
C ILE A 863 -15.34 32.89 -36.70
N SER A 864 -14.26 32.77 -35.90
CA SER A 864 -13.38 33.91 -35.64
C SER A 864 -12.43 34.22 -36.80
N ASN A 865 -12.04 33.22 -37.61
CA ASN A 865 -11.18 33.43 -38.77
C ASN A 865 -11.97 33.91 -40.01
N GLU A 866 -13.21 33.46 -40.22
CA GLU A 866 -14.08 34.00 -41.30
C GLU A 866 -14.57 35.44 -41.06
N LYS A 867 -14.52 35.93 -39.81
CA LYS A 867 -14.81 37.33 -39.47
C LYS A 867 -13.60 38.26 -39.56
N LEU A 868 -12.38 37.74 -39.60
CA LEU A 868 -11.16 38.55 -39.77
C LEU A 868 -10.76 38.69 -41.25
N ASP A 869 -11.20 37.79 -42.13
CA ASP A 869 -10.95 37.88 -43.59
C ASP A 869 -12.04 38.62 -44.38
N ASN A 870 -13.21 38.90 -43.80
CA ASN A 870 -14.31 39.66 -44.46
C ASN A 870 -14.36 41.17 -44.14
N ASP A 871 -13.51 41.67 -43.24
CA ASP A 871 -13.46 43.10 -42.88
C ASP A 871 -12.31 43.87 -43.57
N ASN A 872 -11.61 43.26 -44.54
CA ASN A 872 -10.50 43.89 -45.28
C ASN A 872 -10.75 44.18 -46.78
N ASP A 873 -11.94 43.86 -47.31
CA ASP A 873 -12.35 44.26 -48.67
C ASP A 873 -13.55 45.21 -48.60
N GLY A 874 -13.32 46.49 -48.31
CA GLY A 874 -14.40 47.47 -48.36
C GLY A 874 -14.20 48.86 -47.77
N ILE A 875 -13.02 49.48 -47.84
CA ILE A 875 -12.91 50.95 -47.72
C ILE A 875 -11.89 51.48 -48.74
N ASN A 876 -12.43 52.12 -49.78
CA ASN A 876 -11.82 53.24 -50.49
C ASN A 876 -11.66 54.44 -49.55
#